data_AF-A0AAE3M474-F1
#
_entry.id   AF-A0AAE3M474-F1
#
_cell.length_a   1.000
_cell.length_b   1.000
_cell.length_c   1.000
_cell.angle_alpha   90.00
_cell.angle_beta   90.00
_cell.angle_gamma   90.00
#
_symmetry.space_group_name_H-M   'P 1'
#
loop_
_entity.id
_entity.type
_entity.pdbx_description
1 polymer ?
#
loop_
_entity_poly.entity_id
_entity_poly.type
_entity_poly.pdbx_seq_one_letter_code
_entity_poly.pdbx_strand_id
1 'polypeptide(L)'
;MIREVKVICLLLLVVFNIHGQEFSPQQKAWLYKVVKKSSCLNSNIGPYFNYSGPKPELPDFYSFNNKLRDKFETQLWDSIEYRIVNSPESLNVNWDAISSASPGVLAEAAVKLTLWELYCEIKSGYQENPQFSINTTARYIYDEMFKSLPAVVKSGTTLKSKYQPIFLDLLNPSLNFIKKKEAFTKINKVDAATQKRFFEKWYRIVNQIVEERSEAYFNILCKKKIFLSGALLAVGEGSGSSGLLHEYEDVEDDNTGTGTGKGIGLFTYKMSVKKNELELESTTETEIPLLQDQPTLLHLSLWGMDGLKKPLVVIERGNKSYLLFGGDEFSPDRNWSKGTSYFDFLEEYQERKIDQIVNDLNKEGGLLSVYERESDNRNKIQAQIDKLNLEIDSINKLKEPSELAIQQRKNRNEVNLSNLEVKENRLSSLQKKISIEYQKIDKAEKELEQKKDLLGENIQQWVLEDSIFTFDDGNMFNMKTQDLIIKDDSSNIDKVNVRLLAANYSIYSDKKDEVQLYINITEGVELPLEKTNNILIQDTILSKKIYFNSDEFSCENCFNQQEKLKLQKFAKEVIEDKKEVNLSLTAASIDTLNHSNIAQDKVNYQSKKELDRYINSRRVELTIVAQNQSYTITIKGFTDAGNTKLSKVNSELWSVVKEYRNKEQSLNPALSILRVKSVLSNLESVMGIEFSEAKIQVPILQKEIKVQQLKEIK
;
A
#
# COMPACT_ATOMS: atom_id res chain seq x y z
N MET A 1 6.74 -13.10 53.32
CA MET A 1 6.73 -11.62 53.36
C MET A 1 6.80 -11.19 51.89
N ILE A 2 5.81 -10.69 51.15
CA ILE A 2 4.43 -10.19 51.28
C ILE A 2 3.83 -10.45 49.86
N ARG A 3 2.90 -11.39 49.66
CA ARG A 3 1.44 -11.19 49.39
C ARG A 3 1.05 -9.88 48.65
N GLU A 4 0.82 -9.99 47.34
CA GLU A 4 -0.17 -9.19 46.57
C GLU A 4 -0.79 -10.13 45.51
N VAL A 5 -1.83 -10.91 45.85
CA VAL A 5 -3.27 -10.61 45.63
C VAL A 5 -3.57 -10.08 44.22
N LYS A 6 -3.52 -10.98 43.22
CA LYS A 6 -4.36 -10.86 42.02
C LYS A 6 -5.81 -11.12 42.44
N VAL A 7 -6.62 -10.07 42.48
CA VAL A 7 -8.08 -10.19 42.65
C VAL A 7 -8.64 -10.78 41.36
N ILE A 8 -8.92 -12.08 41.38
CA ILE A 8 -9.72 -12.79 40.39
C ILE A 8 -11.16 -12.31 40.58
N CYS A 9 -11.63 -11.41 39.73
CA CYS A 9 -13.06 -11.19 39.58
C CYS A 9 -13.64 -12.43 38.87
N LEU A 10 -14.36 -13.21 39.66
CA LEU A 10 -15.16 -14.36 39.29
C LEU A 10 -16.28 -13.91 38.32
N LEU A 11 -15.96 -13.72 37.04
CA LEU A 11 -16.94 -13.82 35.96
C LEU A 11 -17.24 -15.31 35.81
N LEU A 12 -18.51 -15.68 35.94
CA LEU A 12 -19.05 -17.00 35.64
C LEU A 12 -18.77 -17.35 34.17
N LEU A 13 -17.54 -17.77 33.90
CA LEU A 13 -17.15 -18.49 32.70
C LEU A 13 -17.81 -19.86 32.79
N VAL A 14 -18.90 -20.01 32.05
CA VAL A 14 -19.32 -21.34 31.61
C VAL A 14 -18.15 -21.87 30.78
N VAL A 15 -17.31 -22.69 31.40
CA VAL A 15 -16.29 -23.49 30.71
C VAL A 15 -17.07 -24.50 29.88
N PHE A 16 -17.39 -24.14 28.63
CA PHE A 16 -17.89 -25.09 27.66
C PHE A 16 -16.75 -26.05 27.29
N ASN A 17 -17.06 -27.34 27.37
CA ASN A 17 -16.22 -28.39 26.81
C ASN A 17 -15.89 -28.07 25.34
N ILE A 18 -14.60 -28.00 25.01
CA ILE A 18 -14.07 -27.72 23.67
C ILE A 18 -14.45 -28.83 22.66
N HIS A 19 -14.92 -29.98 23.13
CA HIS A 19 -15.52 -31.02 22.29
C HIS A 19 -17.01 -30.75 22.09
N GLY A 20 -17.36 -30.00 21.03
CA GLY A 20 -18.74 -29.91 20.53
C GLY A 20 -19.32 -28.50 20.38
N GLN A 21 -18.53 -27.43 20.52
CA GLN A 21 -19.03 -26.08 20.29
C GLN A 21 -19.00 -25.76 18.78
N GLU A 22 -20.16 -25.83 18.13
CA GLU A 22 -20.32 -25.38 16.75
C GLU A 22 -20.66 -23.88 16.69
N PHE A 23 -20.27 -23.23 15.58
CA PHE A 23 -20.77 -21.89 15.28
C PHE A 23 -22.30 -21.86 15.20
N SER A 24 -22.90 -20.85 15.82
CA SER A 24 -24.33 -20.58 15.67
C SER A 24 -24.67 -20.24 14.21
N PRO A 25 -25.94 -20.37 13.77
CA PRO A 25 -26.33 -19.95 12.42
C PRO A 25 -25.94 -18.51 12.09
N GLN A 26 -26.03 -17.62 13.08
CA GLN A 26 -25.62 -16.22 12.97
C GLN A 26 -24.11 -16.07 12.78
N GLN A 27 -23.30 -16.79 13.57
CA GLN A 27 -21.85 -16.79 13.40
C GLN A 27 -21.43 -17.41 12.06
N LYS A 28 -22.11 -18.46 11.59
CA LYS A 28 -21.89 -19.05 10.25
C LYS A 28 -22.18 -18.04 9.14
N ALA A 29 -23.26 -17.27 9.26
CA ALA A 29 -23.62 -16.20 8.34
C ALA A 29 -22.57 -15.07 8.30
N TRP A 30 -22.13 -14.61 9.47
CA TRP A 30 -21.07 -13.60 9.59
C TRP A 30 -19.73 -14.09 9.07
N LEU A 31 -19.33 -15.32 9.41
CA LEU A 31 -18.10 -15.92 8.91
C LEU A 31 -18.12 -16.04 7.39
N TYR A 32 -19.24 -16.47 6.81
CA TYR A 32 -19.40 -16.52 5.35
C TYR A 32 -19.13 -15.15 4.71
N LYS A 33 -19.73 -14.08 5.24
CA LYS A 33 -19.49 -12.72 4.76
C LYS A 33 -18.03 -12.30 4.91
N VAL A 34 -17.45 -12.46 6.10
CA VAL A 34 -16.04 -12.15 6.39
C VAL A 34 -15.13 -12.86 5.39
N VAL A 35 -15.34 -14.16 5.16
CA VAL A 35 -14.55 -14.96 4.24
C VAL A 35 -14.69 -14.46 2.80
N LYS A 36 -15.92 -14.18 2.34
CA LYS A 36 -16.14 -13.75 0.95
C LYS A 36 -15.65 -12.34 0.66
N LYS A 37 -15.56 -11.47 1.66
CA LYS A 37 -15.10 -10.08 1.52
C LYS A 37 -13.60 -9.87 1.75
N SER A 38 -12.91 -10.81 2.39
CA SER A 38 -11.45 -10.76 2.53
C SER A 38 -10.78 -11.50 1.36
N SER A 39 -9.88 -10.86 0.62
CA SER A 39 -9.18 -11.49 -0.52
C SER A 39 -8.43 -12.76 -0.09
N CYS A 40 -7.64 -12.65 0.98
CA CYS A 40 -6.88 -13.76 1.55
C CYS A 40 -7.81 -14.92 1.95
N LEU A 41 -8.86 -14.65 2.71
CA LEU A 41 -9.78 -15.72 3.15
C LEU A 41 -10.56 -16.33 1.99
N ASN A 42 -11.05 -15.51 1.05
CA ASN A 42 -11.83 -16.01 -0.07
C ASN A 42 -10.98 -16.92 -0.97
N SER A 43 -9.71 -16.58 -1.16
CA SER A 43 -8.78 -17.37 -1.98
C SER A 43 -8.40 -18.71 -1.32
N ASN A 44 -8.27 -18.75 0.00
CA ASN A 44 -7.79 -19.93 0.72
C ASN A 44 -8.91 -20.84 1.25
N ILE A 45 -9.99 -20.28 1.79
CA ILE A 45 -11.09 -21.04 2.43
C ILE A 45 -12.47 -20.74 1.83
N GLY A 46 -12.60 -19.70 1.01
CA GLY A 46 -13.84 -19.35 0.33
C GLY A 46 -14.50 -20.48 -0.48
N PRO A 47 -13.77 -21.34 -1.22
CA PRO A 47 -14.36 -22.46 -1.97
C PRO A 47 -15.10 -23.48 -1.10
N TYR A 48 -14.80 -23.53 0.21
CA TYR A 48 -15.40 -24.48 1.15
C TYR A 48 -16.74 -24.00 1.73
N PHE A 49 -17.19 -22.81 1.34
CA PHE A 49 -18.51 -22.29 1.66
C PHE A 49 -19.41 -22.37 0.42
N ASN A 50 -20.44 -23.21 0.49
CA ASN A 50 -21.41 -23.39 -0.58
C ASN A 50 -22.78 -22.84 -0.15
N TYR A 51 -23.10 -21.64 -0.64
CA TYR A 51 -24.40 -20.98 -0.43
C TYR A 51 -25.34 -21.28 -1.61
N SER A 52 -26.48 -21.91 -1.33
CA SER A 52 -27.48 -22.31 -2.32
C SER A 52 -28.64 -21.32 -2.44
N GLY A 53 -28.70 -20.31 -1.58
CA GLY A 53 -29.75 -19.30 -1.62
C GLY A 53 -29.60 -18.30 -2.78
N PRO A 54 -30.64 -17.49 -3.06
CA PRO A 54 -30.60 -16.53 -4.15
C PRO A 54 -29.50 -15.49 -3.89
N LYS A 55 -28.66 -15.25 -4.90
CA LYS A 55 -27.76 -14.10 -4.95
C LYS A 55 -28.58 -12.90 -5.43
N PRO A 56 -28.50 -11.73 -4.79
CA PRO A 56 -29.26 -10.59 -5.27
C PRO A 56 -28.66 -10.05 -6.57
N GLU A 57 -29.47 -9.33 -7.36
CA GLU A 57 -29.07 -8.79 -8.67
C GLU A 57 -27.94 -7.74 -8.50
N LEU A 58 -26.95 -7.76 -9.41
CA LEU A 58 -25.78 -6.86 -9.38
C LEU A 58 -26.21 -5.38 -9.53
N PRO A 59 -25.58 -4.41 -8.84
CA PRO A 59 -26.16 -3.06 -8.72
C PRO A 59 -25.54 -1.99 -9.63
N ASP A 60 -26.24 -0.86 -9.73
CA ASP A 60 -25.82 0.39 -10.37
C ASP A 60 -24.63 1.06 -9.65
N PHE A 61 -23.61 1.43 -10.41
CA PHE A 61 -22.44 2.16 -9.92
C PHE A 61 -22.70 3.67 -9.81
N TYR A 62 -22.16 4.33 -8.77
CA TYR A 62 -22.00 5.79 -8.77
C TYR A 62 -20.53 6.19 -8.61
N SER A 63 -20.11 7.30 -9.20
CA SER A 63 -18.73 7.79 -9.08
C SER A 63 -18.59 8.78 -7.94
N PHE A 64 -17.61 8.58 -7.05
CA PHE A 64 -17.22 9.55 -6.02
C PHE A 64 -15.70 9.69 -6.00
N ASN A 65 -15.17 10.92 -6.11
CA ASN A 65 -13.73 11.19 -6.27
C ASN A 65 -13.06 10.34 -7.38
N ASN A 66 -13.71 10.20 -8.54
CA ASN A 66 -13.28 9.36 -9.67
C ASN A 66 -13.11 7.85 -9.34
N LYS A 67 -13.64 7.35 -8.21
CA LYS A 67 -13.77 5.92 -7.93
C LYS A 67 -15.25 5.51 -8.08
N LEU A 68 -15.51 4.43 -8.81
CA LEU A 68 -16.82 3.79 -8.81
C LEU A 68 -17.04 3.15 -7.43
N ARG A 69 -18.17 3.45 -6.79
CA ARG A 69 -18.61 2.83 -5.54
C ARG A 69 -19.97 2.19 -5.75
N ASP A 70 -20.15 1.03 -5.13
CA ASP A 70 -21.40 0.27 -5.15
C ASP A 70 -22.28 0.72 -3.97
N LYS A 71 -23.50 1.18 -4.27
CA LYS A 71 -24.46 1.65 -3.25
C LYS A 71 -25.21 0.50 -2.57
N PHE A 72 -25.29 -0.66 -3.23
CA PHE A 72 -26.14 -1.78 -2.80
C PHE A 72 -25.35 -2.96 -2.24
N GLU A 73 -24.01 -2.99 -2.37
CA GLU A 73 -23.19 -4.08 -1.84
C GLU A 73 -23.42 -4.29 -0.34
N THR A 74 -23.58 -3.23 0.45
CA THR A 74 -23.84 -3.33 1.90
C THR A 74 -25.20 -3.96 2.20
N GLN A 75 -26.25 -3.57 1.47
CA GLN A 75 -27.61 -4.13 1.62
C GLN A 75 -27.69 -5.58 1.12
N LEU A 76 -26.84 -5.94 0.15
CA LEU A 76 -26.68 -7.29 -0.39
C LEU A 76 -26.27 -8.28 0.71
N TRP A 77 -25.19 -7.98 1.42
CA TRP A 77 -24.60 -8.88 2.40
C TRP A 77 -25.48 -9.03 3.64
N ASP A 78 -26.05 -7.94 4.14
CA ASP A 78 -26.96 -7.97 5.29
C ASP A 78 -28.22 -8.83 4.96
N SER A 79 -28.67 -8.83 3.70
CA SER A 79 -29.77 -9.71 3.25
C SER A 79 -29.38 -11.20 3.17
N ILE A 80 -28.15 -11.51 2.74
CA ILE A 80 -27.64 -12.89 2.71
C ILE A 80 -27.44 -13.39 4.14
N GLU A 81 -26.90 -12.55 5.04
CA GLU A 81 -26.78 -12.87 6.46
C GLU A 81 -28.13 -13.25 7.05
N TYR A 82 -29.15 -12.41 6.86
CA TYR A 82 -30.51 -12.66 7.34
C TYR A 82 -31.08 -13.97 6.80
N ARG A 83 -30.82 -14.31 5.53
CA ARG A 83 -31.29 -15.57 4.93
C ARG A 83 -30.61 -16.78 5.55
N ILE A 84 -29.29 -16.74 5.74
CA ILE A 84 -28.55 -17.83 6.37
C ILE A 84 -29.01 -18.00 7.82
N VAL A 85 -29.28 -16.92 8.54
CA VAL A 85 -29.80 -16.98 9.92
C VAL A 85 -31.17 -17.67 9.98
N ASN A 86 -32.09 -17.34 9.07
CA ASN A 86 -33.45 -17.89 9.07
C ASN A 86 -33.58 -19.26 8.36
N SER A 87 -32.64 -19.57 7.47
CA SER A 87 -32.57 -20.83 6.71
C SER A 87 -31.12 -21.35 6.69
N PRO A 88 -30.61 -21.87 7.83
CA PRO A 88 -29.20 -22.26 7.97
C PRO A 88 -28.74 -23.33 6.97
N GLU A 89 -29.65 -24.18 6.51
CA GLU A 89 -29.43 -25.20 5.48
C GLU A 89 -29.05 -24.62 4.11
N SER A 90 -29.29 -23.33 3.88
CA SER A 90 -28.87 -22.65 2.65
C SER A 90 -27.35 -22.47 2.56
N LEU A 91 -26.60 -22.68 3.64
CA LEU A 91 -25.15 -22.61 3.68
C LEU A 91 -24.56 -23.95 4.13
N ASN A 92 -23.93 -24.67 3.20
CA ASN A 92 -23.13 -25.84 3.52
C ASN A 92 -21.64 -25.48 3.62
N VAL A 93 -20.98 -25.88 4.71
CA VAL A 93 -19.58 -25.55 4.99
C VAL A 93 -18.78 -26.82 5.19
N ASN A 94 -17.72 -27.01 4.40
CA ASN A 94 -16.80 -28.13 4.57
C ASN A 94 -15.74 -27.79 5.65
N TRP A 95 -16.10 -28.01 6.91
CA TRP A 95 -15.23 -27.71 8.06
C TRP A 95 -13.93 -28.51 8.08
N ASP A 96 -13.92 -29.73 7.54
CA ASP A 96 -12.70 -30.54 7.47
C ASP A 96 -11.68 -29.94 6.51
N ALA A 97 -12.15 -29.50 5.33
CA ALA A 97 -11.30 -28.80 4.37
C ALA A 97 -10.79 -27.46 4.91
N ILE A 98 -11.64 -26.69 5.60
CA ILE A 98 -11.23 -25.44 6.26
C ILE A 98 -10.15 -25.71 7.30
N SER A 99 -10.31 -26.73 8.14
CA SER A 99 -9.32 -27.06 9.19
C SER A 99 -7.93 -27.45 8.68
N SER A 100 -7.82 -27.76 7.38
CA SER A 100 -6.57 -28.07 6.70
C SER A 100 -5.85 -26.83 6.13
N ALA A 101 -6.47 -25.66 6.17
CA ALA A 101 -5.84 -24.40 5.73
C ALA A 101 -4.72 -23.97 6.69
N SER A 102 -3.91 -22.99 6.25
CA SER A 102 -2.87 -22.40 7.10
C SER A 102 -3.45 -21.89 8.43
N PRO A 103 -2.81 -22.17 9.58
CA PRO A 103 -3.22 -21.60 10.87
C PRO A 103 -3.34 -20.08 10.83
N GLY A 104 -2.47 -19.38 10.10
CA GLY A 104 -2.54 -17.92 9.93
C GLY A 104 -3.86 -17.46 9.29
N VAL A 105 -4.29 -18.12 8.21
CA VAL A 105 -5.57 -17.86 7.53
C VAL A 105 -6.76 -18.11 8.46
N LEU A 106 -6.72 -19.18 9.26
CA LEU A 106 -7.78 -19.47 10.23
C LEU A 106 -7.83 -18.44 11.36
N ALA A 107 -6.66 -17.96 11.81
CA ALA A 107 -6.56 -16.90 12.80
C ALA A 107 -7.08 -15.55 12.26
N GLU A 108 -6.83 -15.22 10.99
CA GLU A 108 -7.45 -14.06 10.34
C GLU A 108 -8.98 -14.20 10.31
N ALA A 109 -9.50 -15.37 9.92
CA ALA A 109 -10.95 -15.59 9.88
C ALA A 109 -11.57 -15.44 11.27
N ALA A 110 -10.92 -15.98 12.30
CA ALA A 110 -11.35 -15.87 13.69
C ALA A 110 -11.36 -14.42 14.17
N VAL A 111 -10.28 -13.65 13.96
CA VAL A 111 -10.20 -12.26 14.43
C VAL A 111 -11.21 -11.35 13.73
N LYS A 112 -11.38 -11.50 12.42
CA LYS A 112 -12.33 -10.69 11.65
C LYS A 112 -13.77 -11.03 12.01
N LEU A 113 -14.08 -12.31 12.27
CA LEU A 113 -15.38 -12.71 12.82
C LEU A 113 -15.62 -12.09 14.19
N THR A 114 -14.65 -12.15 15.09
CA THR A 114 -14.76 -11.54 16.43
C THR A 114 -14.98 -10.04 16.38
N LEU A 115 -14.24 -9.32 15.53
CA LEU A 115 -14.40 -7.87 15.36
C LEU A 115 -15.77 -7.51 14.77
N TRP A 116 -16.25 -8.32 13.81
CA TRP A 116 -17.58 -8.12 13.22
C TRP A 116 -18.70 -8.36 14.23
N GLU A 117 -18.63 -9.47 14.98
CA GLU A 117 -19.57 -9.77 16.06
C GLU A 117 -19.55 -8.67 17.14
N LEU A 118 -18.36 -8.22 17.57
CA LEU A 118 -18.23 -7.14 18.54
C LEU A 118 -18.87 -5.84 18.04
N TYR A 119 -18.67 -5.50 16.76
CA TYR A 119 -19.35 -4.38 16.12
C TYR A 119 -20.87 -4.54 16.20
N CYS A 120 -21.41 -5.69 15.82
CA CYS A 120 -22.85 -5.98 15.86
C CYS A 120 -23.42 -5.92 17.28
N GLU A 121 -22.74 -6.49 18.27
CA GLU A 121 -23.17 -6.48 19.66
C GLU A 121 -23.24 -5.07 20.23
N ILE A 122 -22.19 -4.26 20.03
CA ILE A 122 -22.18 -2.87 20.49
C ILE A 122 -23.27 -2.08 19.78
N LYS A 123 -23.45 -2.27 18.46
CA LYS A 123 -24.50 -1.60 17.68
C LYS A 123 -25.91 -1.98 18.16
N SER A 124 -26.15 -3.25 18.46
CA SER A 124 -27.43 -3.74 19.00
C SER A 124 -27.75 -3.12 20.37
N GLY A 125 -26.73 -2.88 21.20
CA GLY A 125 -26.89 -2.20 22.50
C GLY A 125 -27.54 -0.82 22.42
N TYR A 126 -27.37 -0.09 21.31
CA TYR A 126 -28.05 1.19 21.09
C TYR A 126 -29.55 1.07 20.82
N GLN A 127 -29.96 -0.07 20.26
CA GLN A 127 -31.34 -0.34 19.84
C GLN A 127 -32.18 -0.91 20.99
N GLU A 128 -31.54 -1.36 22.07
CA GLU A 128 -32.21 -1.86 23.27
C GLU A 128 -32.95 -0.78 24.04
N ASN A 129 -34.01 -1.17 24.75
CA ASN A 129 -34.75 -0.31 25.66
C ASN A 129 -34.91 -0.98 27.04
N PRO A 130 -34.16 -0.54 28.07
CA PRO A 130 -33.16 0.54 28.06
C PRO A 130 -31.86 0.15 27.30
N GLN A 131 -31.11 1.13 26.82
CA GLN A 131 -29.88 0.90 26.04
C GLN A 131 -28.82 0.13 26.86
N PHE A 132 -28.11 -0.79 26.18
CA PHE A 132 -27.05 -1.62 26.75
C PHE A 132 -27.50 -2.37 28.01
N SER A 133 -28.70 -2.92 28.03
CA SER A 133 -29.26 -3.66 29.18
C SER A 133 -29.37 -5.17 28.96
N ILE A 134 -29.50 -5.64 27.73
CA ILE A 134 -29.73 -7.05 27.39
C ILE A 134 -28.43 -7.71 26.92
N ASN A 135 -27.70 -7.08 26.00
CA ASN A 135 -26.45 -7.59 25.48
C ASN A 135 -25.35 -7.50 26.55
N THR A 136 -24.88 -8.65 27.04
CA THR A 136 -23.91 -8.75 28.14
C THR A 136 -22.55 -8.14 27.80
N THR A 137 -22.08 -8.33 26.56
CA THR A 137 -20.82 -7.74 26.06
C THR A 137 -20.93 -6.23 25.99
N ALA A 138 -21.98 -5.72 25.35
CA ALA A 138 -22.22 -4.30 25.18
C ALA A 138 -22.43 -3.62 26.55
N ARG A 139 -23.11 -4.29 27.48
CA ARG A 139 -23.27 -3.85 28.87
C ARG A 139 -21.93 -3.74 29.60
N TYR A 140 -21.10 -4.77 29.52
CA TYR A 140 -19.76 -4.78 30.13
C TYR A 140 -18.91 -3.61 29.63
N ILE A 141 -18.90 -3.39 28.31
CA ILE A 141 -18.19 -2.27 27.68
C ILE A 141 -18.74 -0.93 28.18
N TYR A 142 -20.07 -0.77 28.17
CA TYR A 142 -20.73 0.43 28.67
C TYR A 142 -20.29 0.75 30.11
N ASP A 143 -20.33 -0.24 31.01
CA ASP A 143 -20.00 -0.06 32.42
C ASP A 143 -18.51 0.28 32.63
N GLU A 144 -17.59 -0.40 31.94
CA GLU A 144 -16.15 -0.14 32.03
C GLU A 144 -15.76 1.23 31.46
N MET A 145 -16.40 1.64 30.38
CA MET A 145 -16.19 2.96 29.79
C MET A 145 -16.83 4.07 30.64
N PHE A 146 -17.98 3.81 31.25
CA PHE A 146 -18.61 4.73 32.19
C PHE A 146 -17.69 4.99 33.39
N LYS A 147 -17.04 3.95 33.94
CA LYS A 147 -16.04 4.11 35.02
C LYS A 147 -14.89 5.04 34.61
N SER A 148 -14.53 5.04 33.34
CA SER A 148 -13.39 5.79 32.79
C SER A 148 -13.72 7.24 32.44
N LEU A 149 -14.99 7.63 32.45
CA LEU A 149 -15.39 9.01 32.24
C LEU A 149 -14.93 9.95 33.37
N PRO A 150 -14.67 11.24 33.06
CA PRO A 150 -14.35 12.26 34.05
C PRO A 150 -15.45 12.44 35.11
N ALA A 151 -15.08 12.83 36.33
CA ALA A 151 -16.05 13.08 37.41
C ALA A 151 -17.06 14.20 37.07
N VAL A 152 -16.67 15.19 36.25
CA VAL A 152 -17.53 16.32 35.87
C VAL A 152 -18.80 15.89 35.13
N VAL A 153 -18.78 14.75 34.43
CA VAL A 153 -19.94 14.24 33.69
C VAL A 153 -20.86 13.35 34.53
N LYS A 154 -20.40 12.90 35.70
CA LYS A 154 -21.12 11.96 36.57
C LYS A 154 -21.89 12.68 37.69
N SER A 155 -22.96 12.04 38.15
CA SER A 155 -23.69 12.38 39.37
C SER A 155 -23.73 11.14 40.27
N GLY A 156 -22.65 10.89 41.03
CA GLY A 156 -22.48 9.62 41.72
C GLY A 156 -22.29 8.48 40.71
N THR A 157 -23.19 7.50 40.74
CA THR A 157 -23.18 6.31 39.87
C THR A 157 -23.92 6.49 38.55
N THR A 158 -24.48 7.67 38.29
CA THR A 158 -25.25 7.94 37.05
C THR A 158 -24.57 8.96 36.14
N LEU A 159 -24.83 8.88 34.84
CA LEU A 159 -24.41 9.88 33.86
C LEU A 159 -25.40 11.04 33.86
N LYS A 160 -24.91 12.29 33.91
CA LYS A 160 -25.80 13.46 33.79
C LYS A 160 -26.43 13.45 32.39
N SER A 161 -27.76 13.58 32.31
CA SER A 161 -28.54 13.48 31.07
C SER A 161 -27.96 14.27 29.88
N LYS A 162 -27.47 15.50 30.08
CA LYS A 162 -26.85 16.32 29.02
C LYS A 162 -25.60 15.71 28.37
N TYR A 163 -24.91 14.77 29.02
CA TYR A 163 -23.73 14.08 28.50
C TYR A 163 -24.05 12.68 27.96
N GLN A 164 -25.29 12.20 28.07
CA GLN A 164 -25.71 10.90 27.53
C GLN A 164 -25.43 10.80 26.01
N PRO A 165 -25.81 11.77 25.17
CA PRO A 165 -25.53 11.68 23.73
C PRO A 165 -24.04 11.62 23.43
N ILE A 166 -23.22 12.40 24.14
CA ILE A 166 -21.76 12.40 23.97
C ILE A 166 -21.17 11.03 24.33
N PHE A 167 -21.61 10.42 25.43
CA PHE A 167 -21.13 9.11 25.81
C PHE A 167 -21.51 8.02 24.80
N LEU A 168 -22.73 8.10 24.27
CA LEU A 168 -23.19 7.22 23.20
C LEU A 168 -22.35 7.38 21.93
N ASP A 169 -21.99 8.59 21.52
CA ASP A 169 -21.08 8.84 20.40
C ASP A 169 -19.70 8.22 20.67
N LEU A 170 -19.16 8.38 21.87
CA LEU A 170 -17.85 7.81 22.25
C LEU A 170 -17.82 6.28 22.16
N LEU A 171 -18.94 5.61 22.44
CA LEU A 171 -19.07 4.15 22.33
C LEU A 171 -19.37 3.66 20.91
N ASN A 172 -19.70 4.56 19.97
CA ASN A 172 -20.26 4.15 18.69
C ASN A 172 -19.17 3.46 17.85
N PRO A 173 -19.34 2.18 17.47
CA PRO A 173 -18.30 1.42 16.79
C PRO A 173 -18.13 1.83 15.32
N SER A 174 -18.99 2.70 14.80
CA SER A 174 -18.92 3.24 13.44
C SER A 174 -18.36 4.65 13.39
N LEU A 175 -18.25 5.37 14.51
CA LEU A 175 -17.62 6.69 14.52
C LEU A 175 -16.09 6.56 14.52
N ASN A 176 -15.45 7.24 13.56
CA ASN A 176 -14.00 7.35 13.49
C ASN A 176 -13.43 8.16 14.67
N PHE A 177 -12.12 8.12 14.84
CA PHE A 177 -11.45 8.77 15.97
C PHE A 177 -11.67 10.29 15.99
N ILE A 178 -11.63 10.96 14.83
CA ILE A 178 -11.85 12.42 14.76
C ILE A 178 -13.23 12.79 15.30
N LYS A 179 -14.30 12.12 14.84
CA LYS A 179 -15.67 12.37 15.31
C LYS A 179 -15.83 12.06 16.81
N LYS A 180 -15.20 10.99 17.31
CA LYS A 180 -15.20 10.67 18.75
C LYS A 180 -14.45 11.73 19.56
N LYS A 181 -13.29 12.20 19.09
CA LYS A 181 -12.52 13.28 19.72
C LYS A 181 -13.33 14.57 19.76
N GLU A 182 -13.97 14.95 18.67
CA GLU A 182 -14.88 16.12 18.59
C GLU A 182 -16.09 16.00 19.53
N ALA A 183 -16.66 14.81 19.71
CA ALA A 183 -17.70 14.59 20.70
C ALA A 183 -17.16 14.81 22.13
N PHE A 184 -15.95 14.32 22.42
CA PHE A 184 -15.34 14.45 23.74
C PHE A 184 -15.00 15.90 24.11
N THR A 185 -14.55 16.72 23.15
CA THR A 185 -14.20 18.14 23.41
C THR A 185 -15.40 18.98 23.84
N LYS A 186 -16.63 18.52 23.60
CA LYS A 186 -17.87 19.15 24.12
C LYS A 186 -18.00 19.05 25.64
N ILE A 187 -17.17 18.23 26.31
CA ILE A 187 -17.11 18.15 27.76
C ILE A 187 -16.13 19.22 28.29
N ASN A 188 -16.68 20.29 28.86
CA ASN A 188 -15.89 21.36 29.48
C ASN A 188 -14.93 20.81 30.56
N LYS A 189 -13.71 21.36 30.60
CA LYS A 189 -12.66 21.08 31.61
C LYS A 189 -12.09 19.64 31.57
N VAL A 190 -11.98 19.05 30.37
CA VAL A 190 -11.27 17.77 30.17
C VAL A 190 -10.00 18.03 29.37
N ASP A 191 -8.85 17.72 29.95
CA ASP A 191 -7.54 17.86 29.30
C ASP A 191 -7.25 16.69 28.32
N ALA A 192 -6.26 16.87 27.45
CA ALA A 192 -5.88 15.84 26.47
C ALA A 192 -5.37 14.55 27.14
N ALA A 193 -4.76 14.64 28.33
CA ALA A 193 -4.31 13.47 29.09
C ALA A 193 -5.50 12.61 29.56
N THR A 194 -6.61 13.22 29.97
CA THR A 194 -7.82 12.49 30.35
C THR A 194 -8.51 11.87 29.15
N GLN A 195 -8.55 12.57 28.01
CA GLN A 195 -9.05 11.99 26.75
C GLN A 195 -8.23 10.76 26.34
N LYS A 196 -6.89 10.87 26.39
CA LYS A 196 -5.96 9.75 26.12
C LYS A 196 -6.30 8.53 26.96
N ARG A 197 -6.44 8.68 28.29
CA ARG A 197 -6.76 7.56 29.20
C ARG A 197 -8.07 6.86 28.87
N PHE A 198 -9.10 7.62 28.46
CA PHE A 198 -10.39 7.04 28.06
C PHE A 198 -10.25 6.21 26.78
N PHE A 199 -9.61 6.75 25.74
CA PHE A 199 -9.40 6.02 24.49
C PHE A 199 -8.48 4.80 24.68
N GLU A 200 -7.43 4.91 25.50
CA GLU A 200 -6.58 3.76 25.84
C GLU A 200 -7.35 2.66 26.59
N LYS A 201 -8.30 3.02 27.46
CA LYS A 201 -9.18 2.04 28.09
C LYS A 201 -10.08 1.35 27.05
N TRP A 202 -10.66 2.10 26.12
CA TRP A 202 -11.47 1.55 25.03
C TRP A 202 -10.66 0.53 24.21
N TYR A 203 -9.47 0.92 23.75
CA TYR A 203 -8.60 0.05 22.95
C TYR A 203 -8.18 -1.21 23.72
N ARG A 204 -7.89 -1.09 25.02
CA ARG A 204 -7.56 -2.25 25.85
C ARG A 204 -8.73 -3.23 25.99
N ILE A 205 -9.96 -2.73 26.14
CA ILE A 205 -11.15 -3.60 26.23
C ILE A 205 -11.38 -4.31 24.89
N VAL A 206 -11.28 -3.58 23.77
CA VAL A 206 -11.39 -4.17 22.43
C VAL A 206 -10.36 -5.27 22.24
N ASN A 207 -9.07 -5.00 22.53
CA ASN A 207 -8.01 -5.98 22.41
C ASN A 207 -8.26 -7.24 23.26
N GLN A 208 -8.68 -7.06 24.52
CA GLN A 208 -8.94 -8.20 25.41
C GLN A 208 -10.08 -9.08 24.88
N ILE A 209 -11.20 -8.48 24.45
CA ILE A 209 -12.33 -9.24 23.90
C ILE A 209 -11.92 -9.95 22.61
N VAL A 210 -11.15 -9.27 21.75
CA VAL A 210 -10.66 -9.83 20.50
C VAL A 210 -9.75 -11.02 20.76
N GLU A 211 -8.77 -10.89 21.65
CA GLU A 211 -7.85 -11.97 22.03
C GLU A 211 -8.62 -13.20 22.53
N GLU A 212 -9.46 -13.04 23.56
CA GLU A 212 -10.19 -14.16 24.18
C GLU A 212 -11.13 -14.88 23.21
N ARG A 213 -11.90 -14.14 22.40
CA ARG A 213 -12.89 -14.75 21.49
C ARG A 213 -12.29 -15.26 20.20
N SER A 214 -11.28 -14.58 19.65
CA SER A 214 -10.63 -15.06 18.43
C SER A 214 -9.90 -16.37 18.70
N GLU A 215 -9.32 -16.57 19.89
CA GLU A 215 -8.76 -17.86 20.29
C GLU A 215 -9.83 -18.96 20.32
N ALA A 216 -11.02 -18.67 20.86
CA ALA A 216 -12.12 -19.63 20.87
C ALA A 216 -12.57 -20.02 19.44
N TYR A 217 -12.75 -19.03 18.55
CA TYR A 217 -13.13 -19.28 17.16
C TYR A 217 -12.04 -19.97 16.35
N PHE A 218 -10.78 -19.61 16.59
CA PHE A 218 -9.63 -20.28 15.99
C PHE A 218 -9.61 -21.76 16.36
N ASN A 219 -9.80 -22.10 17.64
CA ASN A 219 -9.84 -23.50 18.08
C ASN A 219 -10.99 -24.30 17.41
N ILE A 220 -12.16 -23.68 17.20
CA ILE A 220 -13.27 -24.29 16.46
C ILE A 220 -12.89 -24.54 14.99
N LEU A 221 -12.29 -23.55 14.33
CA LEU A 221 -11.89 -23.63 12.92
C LEU A 221 -10.75 -24.64 12.71
N CYS A 222 -9.77 -24.64 13.60
CA CYS A 222 -8.57 -25.44 13.49
C CYS A 222 -8.83 -26.91 13.85
N LYS A 223 -9.84 -27.21 14.69
CA LYS A 223 -10.15 -28.54 15.23
C LYS A 223 -9.00 -29.20 16.02
N LYS A 224 -7.93 -28.46 16.27
CA LYS A 224 -6.78 -28.85 17.09
C LYS A 224 -6.37 -27.65 17.92
N LYS A 225 -5.74 -27.94 19.07
CA LYS A 225 -5.18 -26.90 19.93
C LYS A 225 -3.79 -26.55 19.41
N ILE A 226 -3.67 -25.38 18.80
CA ILE A 226 -2.40 -24.77 18.38
C ILE A 226 -2.23 -23.49 19.20
N PHE A 227 -0.99 -23.19 19.62
CA PHE A 227 -0.73 -21.89 20.23
C PHE A 227 -1.03 -20.77 19.24
N LEU A 228 -1.79 -19.79 19.72
CA LEU A 228 -2.11 -18.57 19.01
C LEU A 228 -1.80 -17.40 19.93
N SER A 229 -1.07 -16.42 19.42
CA SER A 229 -0.93 -15.12 20.06
C SER A 229 -1.04 -14.04 18.99
N GLY A 230 -1.85 -13.01 19.23
CA GLY A 230 -2.06 -11.96 18.24
C GLY A 230 -2.12 -10.57 18.85
N ALA A 231 -1.87 -9.57 18.01
CA ALA A 231 -1.86 -8.17 18.37
C ALA A 231 -2.54 -7.32 17.29
N LEU A 232 -3.31 -6.32 17.72
CA LEU A 232 -3.87 -5.27 16.85
C LEU A 232 -3.04 -4.00 16.96
N LEU A 233 -2.71 -3.42 15.82
CA LEU A 233 -1.95 -2.18 15.68
C LEU A 233 -2.68 -1.26 14.70
N ALA A 234 -2.94 0.00 15.09
CA ALA A 234 -3.47 1.00 14.17
C ALA A 234 -2.58 2.25 14.11
N VAL A 235 -2.53 2.85 12.92
CA VAL A 235 -1.84 4.11 12.63
C VAL A 235 -2.69 4.99 11.70
N GLY A 236 -2.35 6.27 11.63
CA GLY A 236 -2.98 7.21 10.71
C GLY A 236 -3.56 8.42 11.42
N GLU A 237 -4.39 9.19 10.73
CA GLU A 237 -4.95 10.45 11.25
C GLU A 237 -6.34 10.30 11.91
N GLY A 238 -7.00 9.15 11.75
CA GLY A 238 -8.30 8.89 12.38
C GLY A 238 -9.52 9.43 11.61
N SER A 239 -9.34 9.80 10.34
CA SER A 239 -10.36 10.40 9.46
C SER A 239 -11.35 9.40 8.87
N GLY A 240 -11.02 8.11 8.92
CA GLY A 240 -11.92 7.02 8.58
C GLY A 240 -11.93 6.63 7.11
N SER A 241 -10.79 6.13 6.59
CA SER A 241 -10.62 5.69 5.20
C SER A 241 -11.62 4.59 4.81
N SER A 242 -11.65 3.45 5.52
CA SER A 242 -12.65 2.39 5.36
C SER A 242 -12.85 1.54 6.63
N GLY A 243 -13.97 0.83 6.73
CA GLY A 243 -14.27 -0.08 7.85
C GLY A 243 -13.58 -1.45 7.74
N LEU A 244 -13.92 -2.36 8.65
CA LEU A 244 -13.33 -3.72 8.74
C LEU A 244 -13.41 -4.52 7.42
N LEU A 245 -14.57 -4.43 6.74
CA LEU A 245 -14.86 -5.14 5.48
C LEU A 245 -15.12 -4.15 4.34
N HIS A 246 -14.56 -2.93 4.42
CA HIS A 246 -14.82 -1.81 3.50
C HIS A 246 -16.29 -1.36 3.40
N GLU A 247 -17.13 -1.75 4.36
CA GLU A 247 -18.53 -1.38 4.44
C GLU A 247 -18.72 -0.06 5.17
N TYR A 248 -19.80 0.64 4.84
CA TYR A 248 -20.18 1.92 5.44
C TYR A 248 -21.62 1.84 5.98
N GLU A 249 -21.91 2.64 7.00
CA GLU A 249 -23.27 2.86 7.51
C GLU A 249 -24.09 3.69 6.52
N ASP A 250 -25.34 3.31 6.27
CA ASP A 250 -26.30 4.16 5.57
C ASP A 250 -26.59 5.40 6.42
N VAL A 251 -26.53 6.59 5.82
CA VAL A 251 -26.84 7.86 6.51
C VAL A 251 -27.94 8.58 5.75
N GLU A 252 -29.05 8.86 6.45
CA GLU A 252 -30.20 9.58 5.87
C GLU A 252 -29.96 11.10 5.71
N ASP A 253 -28.95 11.69 6.37
CA ASP A 253 -28.90 13.14 6.61
C ASP A 253 -27.48 13.79 6.61
N ASP A 254 -26.51 13.22 5.89
CA ASP A 254 -25.18 13.85 5.69
C ASP A 254 -25.13 14.50 4.31
N ASN A 255 -24.87 15.82 4.26
CA ASN A 255 -24.68 16.58 3.02
C ASN A 255 -23.54 16.04 2.12
N THR A 256 -22.72 15.10 2.62
CA THR A 256 -21.69 14.39 1.84
C THR A 256 -22.15 13.04 1.27
N GLY A 257 -23.20 12.41 1.82
CA GLY A 257 -23.74 11.12 1.36
C GLY A 257 -22.83 9.91 1.51
N THR A 258 -21.80 9.95 2.37
CA THR A 258 -20.70 8.95 2.37
C THR A 258 -20.78 7.83 3.42
N GLY A 259 -21.60 7.97 4.46
CA GLY A 259 -21.63 7.00 5.56
C GLY A 259 -20.37 7.00 6.42
N THR A 260 -20.34 6.17 7.47
CA THR A 260 -19.11 5.92 8.26
C THR A 260 -18.73 4.45 8.20
N GLY A 261 -17.44 4.13 8.11
CA GLY A 261 -16.98 2.74 8.00
C GLY A 261 -17.51 1.86 9.14
N LYS A 262 -18.13 0.72 8.82
CA LYS A 262 -18.57 -0.25 9.83
C LYS A 262 -17.36 -0.81 10.58
N GLY A 263 -17.37 -0.71 11.91
CA GLY A 263 -16.29 -1.18 12.79
C GLY A 263 -15.05 -0.28 12.88
N ILE A 264 -15.02 0.87 12.19
CA ILE A 264 -13.85 1.77 12.19
C ILE A 264 -13.55 2.36 13.57
N GLY A 265 -14.57 2.51 14.41
CA GLY A 265 -14.43 2.96 15.79
C GLY A 265 -13.81 1.92 16.74
N LEU A 266 -13.56 0.70 16.25
CA LEU A 266 -12.84 -0.36 16.97
C LEU A 266 -11.33 -0.32 16.73
N PHE A 267 -10.83 0.62 15.92
CA PHE A 267 -9.40 0.69 15.63
C PHE A 267 -8.59 1.09 16.87
N THR A 268 -7.44 0.44 17.09
CA THR A 268 -6.66 0.56 18.33
C THR A 268 -5.38 1.35 18.13
N TYR A 269 -5.52 2.67 18.13
CA TYR A 269 -4.43 3.61 17.87
C TYR A 269 -3.48 3.80 19.06
N LYS A 270 -2.18 3.99 18.77
CA LYS A 270 -1.27 4.67 19.70
C LYS A 270 -1.49 6.19 19.62
N MET A 271 -1.41 6.84 20.78
CA MET A 271 -1.68 8.28 20.92
C MET A 271 -0.60 8.96 21.77
N SER A 272 -0.29 10.20 21.46
CA SER A 272 0.53 11.09 22.30
C SER A 272 -0.18 12.40 22.59
N VAL A 273 0.26 13.09 23.64
CA VAL A 273 -0.20 14.44 23.98
C VAL A 273 0.91 15.42 23.62
N LYS A 274 0.67 16.26 22.62
CA LYS A 274 1.60 17.33 22.23
C LYS A 274 0.90 18.67 22.34
N LYS A 275 1.54 19.64 23.00
CA LYS A 275 0.97 20.99 23.21
C LYS A 275 -0.48 20.99 23.77
N ASN A 276 -0.79 20.02 24.65
CA ASN A 276 -2.12 19.80 25.22
C ASN A 276 -3.21 19.41 24.20
N GLU A 277 -2.82 18.86 23.05
CA GLU A 277 -3.71 18.23 22.08
C GLU A 277 -3.40 16.74 21.96
N LEU A 278 -4.44 15.94 21.75
CA LEU A 278 -4.33 14.51 21.53
C LEU A 278 -4.01 14.25 20.05
N GLU A 279 -2.87 13.66 19.76
CA GLU A 279 -2.44 13.30 18.40
C GLU A 279 -2.34 11.77 18.26
N LEU A 280 -2.68 11.25 17.09
CA LEU A 280 -2.44 9.86 16.73
C LEU A 280 -1.01 9.67 16.23
N GLU A 281 -0.42 8.54 16.56
CA GLU A 281 0.89 8.16 16.02
C GLU A 281 0.76 7.67 14.57
N SER A 282 1.71 8.05 13.72
CA SER A 282 1.77 7.57 12.34
C SER A 282 2.58 6.30 12.14
N THR A 283 3.26 5.89 13.20
CA THR A 283 4.07 4.70 13.26
C THR A 283 3.81 4.05 14.60
N THR A 284 3.61 2.73 14.60
CA THR A 284 3.50 1.95 15.84
C THR A 284 4.28 0.67 15.67
N GLU A 285 4.72 0.11 16.78
CA GLU A 285 5.49 -1.13 16.79
C GLU A 285 5.14 -1.96 18.03
N THR A 286 5.36 -3.27 17.91
CA THR A 286 5.21 -4.27 18.97
C THR A 286 6.29 -5.33 18.85
N GLU A 287 6.82 -5.76 19.99
CA GLU A 287 7.66 -6.96 20.06
C GLU A 287 6.77 -8.19 20.17
N ILE A 288 7.15 -9.26 19.47
CA ILE A 288 6.46 -10.54 19.52
C ILE A 288 7.50 -11.65 19.78
N PRO A 289 7.31 -12.47 20.82
CA PRO A 289 8.20 -13.59 21.09
C PRO A 289 8.06 -14.67 20.01
N LEU A 290 9.20 -15.18 19.55
CA LEU A 290 9.28 -16.34 18.67
C LEU A 290 9.14 -17.62 19.49
N LEU A 291 8.69 -18.69 18.85
CA LEU A 291 8.64 -20.02 19.46
C LEU A 291 10.05 -20.62 19.49
N GLN A 292 10.40 -21.24 20.61
CA GLN A 292 11.67 -21.96 20.75
C GLN A 292 11.57 -23.35 20.12
N ASP A 293 12.67 -23.81 19.50
CA ASP A 293 12.85 -25.17 18.95
C ASP A 293 11.86 -25.59 17.84
N GLN A 294 11.17 -24.64 17.22
CA GLN A 294 10.30 -24.88 16.07
C GLN A 294 10.13 -23.64 15.18
N PRO A 295 9.87 -23.82 13.86
CA PRO A 295 9.55 -22.71 12.98
C PRO A 295 8.35 -21.91 13.49
N THR A 296 8.46 -20.59 13.40
CA THR A 296 7.39 -19.67 13.79
C THR A 296 6.67 -19.18 12.54
N LEU A 297 5.34 -19.31 12.52
CA LEU A 297 4.49 -18.73 11.48
C LEU A 297 3.97 -17.38 11.96
N LEU A 298 4.39 -16.30 11.31
CA LEU A 298 3.92 -14.94 11.56
C LEU A 298 2.95 -14.53 10.45
N HIS A 299 1.66 -14.44 10.75
CA HIS A 299 0.64 -14.04 9.79
C HIS A 299 0.27 -12.57 9.95
N LEU A 300 -0.02 -11.91 8.83
CA LEU A 300 -0.37 -10.49 8.78
C LEU A 300 -1.69 -10.29 8.05
N SER A 301 -2.58 -9.51 8.64
CA SER A 301 -3.83 -9.10 8.00
C SER A 301 -4.07 -7.62 8.16
N LEU A 302 -4.46 -6.95 7.08
CA LEU A 302 -4.60 -5.50 7.02
C LEU A 302 -6.02 -5.11 6.61
N TRP A 303 -6.53 -4.01 7.16
CA TRP A 303 -7.79 -3.39 6.71
C TRP A 303 -7.84 -1.91 7.07
N GLY A 304 -8.86 -1.22 6.54
CA GLY A 304 -9.11 0.19 6.83
C GLY A 304 -8.45 1.18 5.88
N MET A 305 -7.51 0.73 5.06
CA MET A 305 -6.70 1.58 4.16
C MET A 305 -7.47 2.19 2.97
N ASP A 306 -6.91 3.27 2.41
CA ASP A 306 -7.28 3.81 1.09
C ASP A 306 -6.57 3.00 -0.01
N GLY A 307 -7.33 2.41 -0.94
CA GLY A 307 -6.76 1.63 -2.06
C GLY A 307 -5.84 2.41 -3.03
N LEU A 308 -5.61 3.70 -2.82
CA LEU A 308 -4.57 4.48 -3.53
C LEU A 308 -3.26 4.60 -2.72
N LYS A 309 -3.18 3.96 -1.57
CA LYS A 309 -2.09 4.05 -0.61
C LYS A 309 -1.57 2.66 -0.27
N LYS A 310 -0.28 2.58 0.05
CA LYS A 310 0.42 1.36 0.42
C LYS A 310 1.10 1.57 1.77
N PRO A 311 0.43 1.26 2.89
CA PRO A 311 1.09 1.25 4.19
C PRO A 311 2.22 0.21 4.17
N LEU A 312 3.20 0.39 5.03
CA LEU A 312 4.38 -0.48 5.07
C LEU A 312 4.43 -1.20 6.42
N VAL A 313 4.63 -2.51 6.38
CA VAL A 313 4.97 -3.32 7.55
C VAL A 313 6.45 -3.66 7.46
N VAL A 314 7.17 -3.38 8.54
CA VAL A 314 8.59 -3.66 8.70
C VAL A 314 8.73 -4.68 9.82
N ILE A 315 9.35 -5.81 9.52
CA ILE A 315 9.58 -6.89 10.48
C ILE A 315 11.08 -6.97 10.72
N GLU A 316 11.52 -6.72 11.94
CA GLU A 316 12.93 -6.72 12.31
C GLU A 316 13.25 -7.95 13.17
N ARG A 317 14.27 -8.70 12.74
CA ARG A 317 14.84 -9.84 13.47
C ARG A 317 16.34 -9.65 13.61
N GLY A 318 16.80 -9.26 14.79
CA GLY A 318 18.19 -8.82 14.99
C GLY A 318 18.47 -7.57 14.14
N ASN A 319 19.46 -7.64 13.26
CA ASN A 319 19.82 -6.55 12.34
C ASN A 319 19.15 -6.67 10.96
N LYS A 320 18.32 -7.69 10.72
CA LYS A 320 17.65 -7.94 9.43
C LYS A 320 16.26 -7.34 9.42
N SER A 321 15.85 -6.82 8.27
CA SER A 321 14.54 -6.21 8.06
C SER A 321 13.81 -6.81 6.84
N TYR A 322 12.57 -7.25 7.04
CA TYR A 322 11.67 -7.72 5.98
C TYR A 322 10.60 -6.67 5.76
N LEU A 323 10.51 -6.16 4.52
CA LEU A 323 9.58 -5.11 4.14
C LEU A 323 8.39 -5.70 3.42
N LEU A 324 7.18 -5.38 3.87
CA LEU A 324 5.93 -5.85 3.27
C LEU A 324 5.00 -4.67 2.99
N PHE A 325 4.74 -4.40 1.72
CA PHE A 325 3.87 -3.33 1.25
C PHE A 325 2.43 -3.78 1.26
N GLY A 326 1.57 -3.02 1.94
CA GLY A 326 0.14 -3.28 2.04
C GLY A 326 -0.63 -2.93 0.78
N GLY A 327 -1.68 -3.69 0.52
CA GLY A 327 -2.67 -3.56 -0.53
C GLY A 327 -3.90 -4.39 -0.14
N ASP A 328 -4.60 -4.98 -1.12
CA ASP A 328 -5.57 -6.05 -0.82
C ASP A 328 -4.88 -7.25 -0.14
N GLU A 329 -3.60 -7.45 -0.46
CA GLU A 329 -2.66 -8.43 0.08
C GLU A 329 -1.27 -7.77 0.22
N PHE A 330 -0.48 -8.21 1.19
CA PHE A 330 0.92 -7.83 1.37
C PHE A 330 1.83 -8.43 0.31
N SER A 331 2.87 -7.68 -0.06
CA SER A 331 3.96 -8.18 -0.91
C SER A 331 5.28 -7.48 -0.57
N PRO A 332 6.42 -8.19 -0.60
CA PRO A 332 7.75 -7.57 -0.60
C PRO A 332 8.03 -6.69 -1.83
N ASP A 333 7.29 -6.90 -2.93
CA ASP A 333 7.40 -6.06 -4.13
C ASP A 333 6.53 -4.80 -4.01
N ARG A 334 7.19 -3.65 -3.90
CA ARG A 334 6.53 -2.33 -3.85
C ARG A 334 5.62 -2.06 -5.05
N ASN A 335 5.84 -2.72 -6.19
CA ASN A 335 5.08 -2.53 -7.42
C ASN A 335 3.91 -3.50 -7.59
N TRP A 336 3.70 -4.42 -6.63
CA TRP A 336 2.68 -5.45 -6.72
C TRP A 336 1.26 -4.88 -6.86
N SER A 337 0.92 -3.91 -6.01
CA SER A 337 -0.38 -3.21 -6.01
C SER A 337 -0.28 -1.80 -6.59
N LYS A 338 -1.41 -1.16 -6.88
CA LYS A 338 -1.45 0.27 -7.27
C LYS A 338 -1.39 1.15 -6.02
N GLY A 339 -0.95 2.40 -6.17
CA GLY A 339 -0.95 3.39 -5.08
C GLY A 339 0.45 3.84 -4.64
N THR A 340 0.47 4.87 -3.80
CA THR A 340 1.69 5.51 -3.27
C THR A 340 2.16 4.81 -2.00
N SER A 341 3.44 4.42 -1.98
CA SER A 341 4.14 3.77 -0.89
C SER A 341 4.95 4.75 -0.03
N TYR A 342 5.47 4.24 1.07
CA TYR A 342 6.43 4.97 1.90
C TYR A 342 7.72 5.31 1.12
N PHE A 343 8.17 4.46 0.20
CA PHE A 343 9.36 4.74 -0.63
C PHE A 343 9.13 5.90 -1.59
N ASP A 344 7.96 5.96 -2.24
CA ASP A 344 7.63 7.08 -3.13
C ASP A 344 7.66 8.41 -2.36
N PHE A 345 7.25 8.39 -1.09
CA PHE A 345 7.35 9.55 -0.20
C PHE A 345 8.81 9.92 0.13
N LEU A 346 9.69 8.94 0.36
CA LEU A 346 11.13 9.20 0.59
C LEU A 346 11.80 9.79 -0.65
N GLU A 347 11.50 9.24 -1.83
CA GLU A 347 11.99 9.70 -3.13
C GLU A 347 11.51 11.14 -3.40
N GLU A 348 10.21 11.42 -3.24
CA GLU A 348 9.66 12.77 -3.40
C GLU A 348 10.24 13.76 -2.37
N TYR A 349 10.49 13.32 -1.13
CA TYR A 349 11.09 14.15 -0.09
C TYR A 349 12.52 14.54 -0.48
N GLN A 350 13.35 13.58 -0.90
CA GLN A 350 14.71 13.84 -1.39
C GLN A 350 14.68 14.83 -2.56
N GLU A 351 13.89 14.55 -3.59
CA GLU A 351 13.84 15.36 -4.82
C GLU A 351 13.44 16.81 -4.50
N ARG A 352 12.37 17.01 -3.72
CA ARG A 352 11.78 18.35 -3.52
C ARG A 352 12.37 19.14 -2.37
N LYS A 353 12.88 18.48 -1.32
CA LYS A 353 13.43 19.16 -0.12
C LYS A 353 14.94 19.29 -0.15
N ILE A 354 15.63 18.51 -0.97
CA ILE A 354 17.10 18.52 -1.05
C ILE A 354 17.52 18.86 -2.49
N ASP A 355 17.25 17.98 -3.45
CA ASP A 355 17.83 18.09 -4.80
C ASP A 355 17.39 19.36 -5.52
N GLN A 356 16.11 19.74 -5.40
CA GLN A 356 15.59 20.97 -5.99
C GLN A 356 16.27 22.23 -5.42
N ILE A 357 16.53 22.28 -4.11
CA ILE A 357 17.21 23.42 -3.47
C ILE A 357 18.67 23.48 -3.94
N VAL A 358 19.36 22.34 -3.99
CA VAL A 358 20.72 22.23 -4.52
C VAL A 358 20.78 22.69 -5.97
N ASN A 359 19.84 22.26 -6.81
CA ASN A 359 19.76 22.68 -8.21
C ASN A 359 19.46 24.18 -8.33
N ASP A 360 18.57 24.74 -7.51
CA ASP A 360 18.25 26.18 -7.52
C ASP A 360 19.42 27.06 -7.06
N LEU A 361 20.29 26.56 -6.18
CA LEU A 361 21.53 27.22 -5.78
C LEU A 361 22.55 27.25 -6.92
N ASN A 362 22.70 26.13 -7.64
CA ASN A 362 23.75 25.90 -8.63
C ASN A 362 23.40 26.34 -10.07
N LYS A 363 22.11 26.46 -10.41
CA LYS A 363 21.68 26.83 -11.77
C LYS A 363 22.24 28.19 -12.20
N GLU A 364 22.28 28.41 -13.51
CA GLU A 364 22.66 29.72 -14.06
C GLU A 364 21.75 30.83 -13.52
N GLY A 365 22.35 31.90 -12.97
CA GLY A 365 21.63 32.96 -12.27
C GLY A 365 21.19 32.61 -10.84
N GLY A 366 21.44 31.39 -10.38
CA GLY A 366 21.28 30.95 -9.00
C GLY A 366 22.25 31.63 -8.03
N LEU A 367 22.02 31.50 -6.72
CA LEU A 367 22.74 32.26 -5.70
C LEU A 367 24.27 32.06 -5.76
N LEU A 368 24.76 30.86 -6.08
CA LEU A 368 26.20 30.58 -6.19
C LEU A 368 26.80 31.28 -7.40
N SER A 369 26.18 31.17 -8.58
CA SER A 369 26.65 31.87 -9.78
C SER A 369 26.64 33.40 -9.62
N VAL A 370 25.64 33.95 -8.91
CA VAL A 370 25.57 35.38 -8.60
C VAL A 370 26.69 35.78 -7.63
N TYR A 371 26.95 34.95 -6.61
CA TYR A 371 28.03 35.18 -5.67
C TYR A 371 29.39 35.19 -6.36
N GLU A 372 29.68 34.21 -7.22
CA GLU A 372 30.91 34.14 -8.00
C GLU A 372 31.10 35.39 -8.88
N ARG A 373 30.06 35.77 -9.62
CA ARG A 373 30.10 36.98 -10.47
C ARG A 373 30.34 38.26 -9.66
N GLU A 374 29.71 38.41 -8.50
CA GLU A 374 29.94 39.56 -7.62
C GLU A 374 31.34 39.53 -7.00
N SER A 375 31.88 38.34 -6.69
CA SER A 375 33.24 38.13 -6.20
C SER A 375 34.29 38.51 -7.26
N ASP A 376 34.08 38.11 -8.50
CA ASP A 376 34.93 38.50 -9.63
C ASP A 376 34.91 40.01 -9.86
N ASN A 377 33.74 40.63 -9.76
CA ASN A 377 33.62 42.09 -9.87
C ASN A 377 34.31 42.81 -8.71
N ARG A 378 34.21 42.28 -7.48
CA ARG A 378 34.94 42.77 -6.31
C ARG A 378 36.44 42.72 -6.55
N ASN A 379 36.95 41.61 -7.08
CA ASN A 379 38.38 41.44 -7.39
C ASN A 379 38.86 42.40 -8.49
N LYS A 380 38.04 42.67 -9.51
CA LYS A 380 38.34 43.68 -10.54
C LYS A 380 38.45 45.09 -9.97
N ILE A 381 37.55 45.48 -9.07
CA ILE A 381 37.58 46.80 -8.41
C ILE A 381 38.83 46.89 -7.52
N GLN A 382 39.14 45.83 -6.77
CA GLN A 382 40.36 45.78 -5.94
C GLN A 382 41.63 45.99 -6.79
N ALA A 383 41.76 45.28 -7.91
CA ALA A 383 42.90 45.45 -8.81
C ALA A 383 43.01 46.88 -9.39
N GLN A 384 41.88 47.55 -9.62
CA GLN A 384 41.88 48.95 -10.06
C GLN A 384 42.35 49.91 -8.96
N ILE A 385 41.96 49.67 -7.71
CA ILE A 385 42.43 50.42 -6.53
C ILE A 385 43.95 50.26 -6.40
N ASP A 386 44.44 49.03 -6.47
CA ASP A 386 45.88 48.73 -6.33
C ASP A 386 46.69 49.43 -7.43
N LYS A 387 46.19 49.41 -8.68
CA LYS A 387 46.80 50.13 -9.80
C LYS A 387 46.83 51.65 -9.57
N LEU A 388 45.72 52.24 -9.12
CA LEU A 388 45.66 53.68 -8.84
C LEU A 388 46.62 54.08 -7.72
N ASN A 389 46.77 53.25 -6.68
CA ASN A 389 47.74 53.47 -5.61
C ASN A 389 49.18 53.47 -6.16
N LEU A 390 49.54 52.49 -6.99
CA LEU A 390 50.86 52.44 -7.64
C LEU A 390 51.11 53.65 -8.55
N GLU A 391 50.10 54.13 -9.27
CA GLU A 391 50.20 55.35 -10.09
C GLU A 391 50.44 56.59 -9.22
N ILE A 392 49.74 56.73 -8.10
CA ILE A 392 49.92 57.83 -7.14
C ILE A 392 51.36 57.81 -6.59
N ASP A 393 51.83 56.63 -6.14
CA ASP A 393 53.18 56.46 -5.62
C ASP A 393 54.26 56.78 -6.66
N SER A 394 54.02 56.41 -7.92
CA SER A 394 54.94 56.70 -9.02
C SER A 394 55.05 58.21 -9.29
N ILE A 395 53.93 58.94 -9.22
CA ILE A 395 53.92 60.40 -9.39
C ILE A 395 54.62 61.09 -8.23
N ASN A 396 54.43 60.61 -6.99
CA ASN A 396 55.08 61.15 -5.80
C ASN A 396 56.62 61.02 -5.84
N LYS A 397 57.16 60.09 -6.62
CA LYS A 397 58.62 59.88 -6.80
C LYS A 397 59.25 60.78 -7.87
N LEU A 398 58.46 61.58 -8.60
CA LEU A 398 58.97 62.50 -9.61
C LEU A 398 59.64 63.72 -8.96
N LYS A 399 60.61 64.35 -9.65
CA LYS A 399 61.29 65.57 -9.19
C LYS A 399 60.33 66.75 -8.95
N GLU A 400 59.28 66.86 -9.76
CA GLU A 400 58.19 67.83 -9.61
C GLU A 400 56.84 67.11 -9.74
N PRO A 401 56.24 66.67 -8.62
CA PRO A 401 54.96 65.97 -8.64
C PRO A 401 53.80 66.92 -8.97
N SER A 402 52.89 66.48 -9.84
CA SER A 402 51.67 67.24 -10.17
C SER A 402 50.57 66.98 -9.13
N GLU A 403 50.31 67.96 -8.26
CA GLU A 403 49.24 67.87 -7.24
C GLU A 403 47.86 67.60 -7.86
N LEU A 404 47.56 68.23 -8.98
CA LEU A 404 46.27 68.08 -9.66
C LEU A 404 46.08 66.66 -10.20
N ALA A 405 47.15 66.03 -10.71
CA ALA A 405 47.14 64.65 -11.19
C ALA A 405 47.04 63.62 -10.05
N ILE A 406 47.59 63.94 -8.87
CA ILE A 406 47.44 63.14 -7.65
C ILE A 406 46.00 63.24 -7.14
N GLN A 407 45.44 64.45 -7.06
CA GLN A 407 44.09 64.69 -6.57
C GLN A 407 43.02 63.99 -7.44
N GLN A 408 43.17 64.04 -8.76
CA GLN A 408 42.26 63.32 -9.67
C GLN A 408 42.28 61.80 -9.46
N ARG A 409 43.45 61.21 -9.22
CA ARG A 409 43.59 59.77 -8.94
C ARG A 409 43.03 59.41 -7.57
N LYS A 410 43.24 60.25 -6.55
CA LYS A 410 42.62 60.10 -5.22
C LYS A 410 41.10 60.09 -5.31
N ASN A 411 40.49 61.04 -6.02
CA ASN A 411 39.03 61.07 -6.20
C ASN A 411 38.49 59.81 -6.91
N ARG A 412 39.19 59.30 -7.93
CA ARG A 412 38.82 58.03 -8.59
C ARG A 412 38.94 56.84 -7.63
N ASN A 413 39.96 56.86 -6.77
CA ASN A 413 40.19 55.82 -5.79
C ASN A 413 39.09 55.81 -4.71
N GLU A 414 38.66 56.97 -4.23
CA GLU A 414 37.52 57.10 -3.30
C GLU A 414 36.23 56.51 -3.89
N VAL A 415 35.95 56.78 -5.17
CA VAL A 415 34.80 56.17 -5.87
C VAL A 415 34.94 54.64 -5.91
N ASN A 416 36.12 54.12 -6.23
CA ASN A 416 36.35 52.68 -6.26
C ASN A 416 36.26 52.03 -4.87
N LEU A 417 36.74 52.70 -3.82
CA LEU A 417 36.61 52.25 -2.43
C LEU A 417 35.13 52.16 -2.01
N SER A 418 34.32 53.16 -2.35
CA SER A 418 32.88 53.12 -2.10
C SER A 418 32.19 51.99 -2.88
N ASN A 419 32.55 51.80 -4.15
CA ASN A 419 32.03 50.69 -4.95
C ASN A 419 32.45 49.32 -4.38
N LEU A 420 33.68 49.20 -3.87
CA LEU A 420 34.18 47.99 -3.22
C LEU A 420 33.34 47.66 -1.99
N GLU A 421 33.07 48.63 -1.13
CA GLU A 421 32.24 48.47 0.07
C GLU A 421 30.82 47.98 -0.28
N VAL A 422 30.21 48.55 -1.33
CA VAL A 422 28.90 48.09 -1.83
C VAL A 422 28.95 46.62 -2.27
N LYS A 423 30.03 46.19 -2.94
CA LYS A 423 30.21 44.79 -3.35
C LYS A 423 30.45 43.86 -2.16
N GLU A 424 31.24 44.27 -1.17
CA GLU A 424 31.48 43.49 0.04
C GLU A 424 30.19 43.30 0.86
N ASN A 425 29.39 44.35 1.02
CA ASN A 425 28.07 44.27 1.64
C ASN A 425 27.13 43.33 0.87
N ARG A 426 27.15 43.40 -0.47
CA ARG A 426 26.36 42.49 -1.32
C ARG A 426 26.80 41.04 -1.14
N LEU A 427 28.11 40.76 -1.15
CA LEU A 427 28.66 39.42 -0.92
C LEU A 427 28.29 38.88 0.46
N SER A 428 28.39 39.68 1.51
CA SER A 428 27.94 39.29 2.87
C SER A 428 26.44 38.92 2.88
N SER A 429 25.60 39.70 2.20
CA SER A 429 24.17 39.40 2.10
C SER A 429 23.88 38.09 1.35
N LEU A 430 24.67 37.80 0.30
CA LEU A 430 24.55 36.56 -0.48
C LEU A 430 25.03 35.35 0.32
N GLN A 431 26.17 35.47 1.03
CA GLN A 431 26.65 34.42 1.94
C GLN A 431 25.62 34.05 2.98
N LYS A 432 24.96 35.04 3.60
CA LYS A 432 23.85 34.78 4.55
C LYS A 432 22.72 33.99 3.91
N LYS A 433 22.28 34.38 2.70
CA LYS A 433 21.23 33.64 1.97
C LYS A 433 21.63 32.22 1.63
N ILE A 434 22.85 32.03 1.11
CA ILE A 434 23.40 30.71 0.79
C ILE A 434 23.45 29.84 2.05
N SER A 435 23.93 30.39 3.19
CA SER A 435 24.00 29.66 4.45
C SER A 435 22.62 29.22 4.97
N ILE A 436 21.58 30.03 4.77
CA ILE A 436 20.21 29.69 5.15
C ILE A 436 19.69 28.53 4.28
N GLU A 437 19.98 28.51 2.98
CA GLU A 437 19.55 27.40 2.12
C GLU A 437 20.28 26.10 2.47
N TYR A 438 21.59 26.13 2.74
CA TYR A 438 22.31 24.94 3.23
C TYR A 438 21.79 24.44 4.59
N GLN A 439 21.44 25.33 5.51
CA GLN A 439 20.81 24.91 6.77
C GLN A 439 19.46 24.18 6.56
N LYS A 440 18.69 24.54 5.53
CA LYS A 440 17.46 23.82 5.18
C LYS A 440 17.77 22.44 4.62
N ILE A 441 18.81 22.33 3.78
CA ILE A 441 19.29 21.06 3.24
C ILE A 441 19.74 20.14 4.38
N ASP A 442 20.65 20.60 5.25
CA ASP A 442 21.15 19.81 6.39
C ASP A 442 20.02 19.32 7.30
N LYS A 443 18.99 20.16 7.49
CA LYS A 443 17.81 19.78 8.27
C LYS A 443 16.99 18.71 7.54
N ALA A 444 16.75 18.88 6.24
CA ALA A 444 16.01 17.94 5.42
C ALA A 444 16.72 16.59 5.31
N GLU A 445 18.05 16.58 5.17
CA GLU A 445 18.86 15.34 5.15
C GLU A 445 18.73 14.56 6.47
N LYS A 446 18.81 15.25 7.62
CA LYS A 446 18.60 14.62 8.93
C LYS A 446 17.19 14.07 9.09
N GLU A 447 16.18 14.81 8.66
CA GLU A 447 14.77 14.35 8.70
C GLU A 447 14.56 13.15 7.77
N LEU A 448 15.21 13.12 6.61
CA LEU A 448 15.16 12.00 5.67
C LEU A 448 15.86 10.75 6.24
N GLU A 449 17.00 10.91 6.90
CA GLU A 449 17.70 9.80 7.53
C GLU A 449 16.85 9.17 8.63
N GLN A 450 16.27 9.98 9.52
CA GLN A 450 15.33 9.50 10.55
C GLN A 450 14.13 8.74 9.97
N LYS A 451 13.71 9.06 8.75
CA LYS A 451 12.63 8.37 8.05
C LYS A 451 13.10 7.05 7.43
N LYS A 452 14.32 7.01 6.90
CA LYS A 452 14.96 5.78 6.41
C LYS A 452 15.26 4.80 7.54
N ASP A 453 15.63 5.28 8.71
CA ASP A 453 15.87 4.45 9.90
C ASP A 453 14.65 3.59 10.27
N LEU A 454 13.43 4.04 9.95
CA LEU A 454 12.21 3.28 10.21
C LEU A 454 12.10 2.00 9.36
N LEU A 455 12.89 1.88 8.27
CA LEU A 455 12.97 0.71 7.40
C LEU A 455 13.86 -0.41 7.99
N GLY A 456 14.61 -0.14 9.06
CA GLY A 456 15.58 -1.06 9.65
C GLY A 456 16.92 -1.09 8.88
N GLU A 457 17.93 -1.73 9.48
CA GLU A 457 19.31 -1.64 9.01
C GLU A 457 19.62 -2.48 7.75
N ASN A 458 19.31 -3.79 7.77
CA ASN A 458 19.64 -4.70 6.66
C ASN A 458 18.37 -5.26 5.99
N ILE A 459 17.82 -4.48 5.05
CA ILE A 459 16.68 -4.88 4.22
C ILE A 459 17.03 -6.13 3.41
N GLN A 460 16.32 -7.23 3.67
CA GLN A 460 16.55 -8.50 3.00
C GLN A 460 16.10 -8.44 1.55
N GLN A 461 16.94 -8.95 0.63
CA GLN A 461 16.51 -9.21 -0.73
C GLN A 461 15.74 -10.52 -0.78
N TRP A 462 15.00 -10.72 -1.87
CA TRP A 462 14.12 -11.86 -2.04
C TRP A 462 14.12 -12.36 -3.49
N VAL A 463 13.75 -13.63 -3.64
CA VAL A 463 13.42 -14.27 -4.92
C VAL A 463 11.99 -14.78 -4.84
N LEU A 464 11.21 -14.59 -5.90
CA LEU A 464 9.83 -15.03 -5.99
C LEU A 464 9.72 -16.32 -6.82
N GLU A 465 9.15 -17.36 -6.21
CA GLU A 465 8.77 -18.63 -6.85
C GLU A 465 7.39 -19.05 -6.34
N ASP A 466 6.43 -19.34 -7.22
CA ASP A 466 5.09 -19.85 -6.88
C ASP A 466 4.32 -19.07 -5.78
N SER A 467 4.40 -17.74 -5.81
CA SER A 467 3.80 -16.83 -4.81
C SER A 467 4.49 -16.87 -3.43
N ILE A 468 5.65 -17.53 -3.34
CA ILE A 468 6.50 -17.57 -2.15
C ILE A 468 7.73 -16.70 -2.42
N PHE A 469 7.89 -15.69 -1.59
CA PHE A 469 9.09 -14.87 -1.54
C PHE A 469 10.08 -15.50 -0.58
N THR A 470 11.20 -15.99 -1.09
CA THR A 470 12.29 -16.52 -0.25
C THR A 470 13.33 -15.43 -0.07
N PHE A 471 13.58 -15.05 1.18
CA PHE A 471 14.59 -14.06 1.54
C PHE A 471 15.99 -14.66 1.56
N ASP A 472 17.03 -13.81 1.53
CA ASP A 472 18.44 -14.22 1.50
C ASP A 472 18.85 -15.17 2.64
N ASP A 473 18.16 -15.08 3.78
CA ASP A 473 18.40 -15.94 4.94
C ASP A 473 17.54 -17.20 4.98
N GLY A 474 16.77 -17.45 3.91
CA GLY A 474 15.93 -18.61 3.74
C GLY A 474 14.59 -18.53 4.46
N ASN A 475 14.23 -17.43 5.13
CA ASN A 475 12.86 -17.21 5.57
C ASN A 475 11.95 -17.01 4.35
N MET A 476 10.67 -17.36 4.49
CA MET A 476 9.75 -17.41 3.35
C MET A 476 8.48 -16.64 3.66
N PHE A 477 8.04 -15.77 2.76
CA PHE A 477 6.75 -15.11 2.83
C PHE A 477 5.82 -15.64 1.74
N ASN A 478 4.73 -16.28 2.15
CA ASN A 478 3.71 -16.78 1.24
C ASN A 478 2.67 -15.69 0.99
N MET A 479 2.67 -15.13 -0.22
CA MET A 479 1.75 -14.06 -0.61
C MET A 479 0.29 -14.53 -0.70
N LYS A 480 0.00 -15.83 -0.90
CA LYS A 480 -1.40 -16.29 -0.92
C LYS A 480 -1.98 -16.40 0.48
N THR A 481 -1.20 -16.88 1.43
CA THR A 481 -1.67 -17.09 2.81
C THR A 481 -1.34 -15.93 3.74
N GLN A 482 -0.51 -14.97 3.29
CA GLN A 482 -0.04 -13.81 4.05
C GLN A 482 0.82 -14.20 5.26
N ASP A 483 1.49 -15.34 5.17
CA ASP A 483 2.31 -15.90 6.23
C ASP A 483 3.80 -15.70 5.97
N LEU A 484 4.51 -15.15 6.95
CA LEU A 484 5.97 -15.19 7.03
C LEU A 484 6.39 -16.39 7.88
N ILE A 485 7.02 -17.38 7.24
CA ILE A 485 7.63 -18.55 7.87
C ILE A 485 9.04 -18.17 8.28
N ILE A 486 9.23 -18.02 9.59
CA ILE A 486 10.52 -17.78 10.22
C ILE A 486 11.08 -19.16 10.59
N LYS A 487 12.16 -19.55 9.91
CA LYS A 487 12.84 -20.81 10.21
C LYS A 487 13.42 -20.77 11.61
N ASP A 488 13.35 -21.91 12.27
CA ASP A 488 14.14 -22.16 13.46
C ASP A 488 15.62 -22.01 13.09
N ASP A 489 16.26 -21.05 13.72
CA ASP A 489 17.70 -20.92 13.67
C ASP A 489 18.22 -21.01 15.11
N SER A 490 19.38 -21.61 15.30
CA SER A 490 20.04 -21.70 16.60
C SER A 490 20.54 -20.33 17.10
N SER A 491 19.97 -19.22 16.62
CA SER A 491 20.33 -17.87 17.03
C SER A 491 19.70 -17.57 18.39
N ASN A 492 20.40 -16.82 19.24
CA ASN A 492 19.86 -16.35 20.53
C ASN A 492 18.78 -15.25 20.35
N ILE A 493 18.15 -15.14 19.19
CA ILE A 493 17.13 -14.11 18.89
C ILE A 493 15.75 -14.74 19.10
N ASP A 494 15.15 -14.43 20.24
CA ASP A 494 13.89 -14.99 20.72
C ASP A 494 12.67 -14.12 20.39
N LYS A 495 12.84 -13.04 19.62
CA LYS A 495 11.80 -12.06 19.33
C LYS A 495 11.92 -11.45 17.92
N VAL A 496 10.79 -10.96 17.42
CA VAL A 496 10.70 -10.06 16.27
C VAL A 496 10.02 -8.75 16.67
N ASN A 497 10.49 -7.64 16.13
CA ASN A 497 9.78 -6.37 16.22
C ASN A 497 8.96 -6.18 14.93
N VAL A 498 7.67 -5.91 15.06
CA VAL A 498 6.81 -5.62 13.92
C VAL A 498 6.34 -4.18 14.02
N ARG A 499 6.69 -3.38 13.02
CA ARG A 499 6.38 -1.96 12.91
C ARG A 499 5.44 -1.71 11.73
N LEU A 500 4.39 -0.94 11.97
CA LEU A 500 3.43 -0.50 10.97
C LEU A 500 3.63 1.00 10.71
N LEU A 501 3.75 1.38 9.44
CA LEU A 501 3.85 2.75 8.97
C LEU A 501 2.65 3.12 8.10
N ALA A 502 2.01 4.24 8.42
CA ALA A 502 0.98 4.83 7.57
C ALA A 502 1.60 5.37 6.27
N ALA A 503 0.86 5.26 5.17
CA ALA A 503 1.22 5.93 3.93
C ALA A 503 0.90 7.43 4.00
N ASN A 504 1.82 8.27 3.55
CA ASN A 504 1.61 9.72 3.54
C ASN A 504 0.78 10.16 2.32
N TYR A 505 -0.03 11.21 2.49
CA TYR A 505 -0.74 11.81 1.36
C TYR A 505 0.17 12.68 0.50
N SER A 506 1.09 13.41 1.11
CA SER A 506 2.13 14.18 0.43
C SER A 506 3.26 14.56 1.38
N ILE A 507 4.35 15.14 0.85
CA ILE A 507 5.44 15.71 1.65
C ILE A 507 5.11 17.05 2.32
N TYR A 508 3.97 17.65 2.00
CA TYR A 508 3.54 18.95 2.53
C TYR A 508 2.33 18.87 3.46
N SER A 509 1.73 17.69 3.58
CA SER A 509 0.56 17.45 4.40
C SER A 509 0.88 16.47 5.50
N ASP A 510 0.42 16.78 6.71
CA ASP A 510 0.46 15.84 7.83
C ASP A 510 -0.61 14.75 7.71
N LYS A 511 -1.45 14.81 6.66
CA LYS A 511 -2.47 13.79 6.41
C LYS A 511 -1.84 12.46 6.08
N LYS A 512 -2.36 11.42 6.71
CA LYS A 512 -1.86 10.04 6.59
C LYS A 512 -3.02 9.08 6.45
N ASP A 513 -2.80 8.03 5.67
CA ASP A 513 -3.80 6.98 5.55
C ASP A 513 -4.04 6.31 6.90
N GLU A 514 -5.27 5.89 7.11
CA GLU A 514 -5.72 5.19 8.30
C GLU A 514 -5.71 3.70 8.03
N VAL A 515 -5.07 2.93 8.91
CA VAL A 515 -4.97 1.50 8.71
C VAL A 515 -4.83 0.75 10.03
N GLN A 516 -5.45 -0.43 10.10
CA GLN A 516 -5.28 -1.40 11.17
C GLN A 516 -4.66 -2.69 10.64
N LEU A 517 -3.63 -3.15 11.34
CA LEU A 517 -2.93 -4.41 11.16
C LEU A 517 -3.29 -5.35 12.30
N TYR A 518 -3.59 -6.59 11.96
CA TYR A 518 -3.52 -7.73 12.85
C TYR A 518 -2.28 -8.54 12.54
N ILE A 519 -1.57 -8.91 13.61
CA ILE A 519 -0.43 -9.80 13.57
C ILE A 519 -0.79 -11.01 14.41
N ASN A 520 -0.50 -12.21 13.93
CA ASN A 520 -0.56 -13.39 14.78
C ASN A 520 0.67 -14.28 14.61
N ILE A 521 0.97 -15.00 15.68
CA ILE A 521 1.95 -16.06 15.72
C ILE A 521 1.26 -17.37 16.04
N THR A 522 1.60 -18.40 15.25
CA THR A 522 1.16 -19.78 15.47
C THR A 522 2.32 -20.77 15.36
N GLU A 523 2.16 -21.93 16.01
CA GLU A 523 3.06 -23.08 15.82
C GLU A 523 2.68 -23.83 14.54
N GLY A 524 3.64 -24.60 14.02
CA GLY A 524 3.32 -25.69 13.11
C GLY A 524 3.30 -25.31 11.63
N VAL A 525 4.49 -25.07 11.10
CA VAL A 525 4.74 -25.20 9.66
C VAL A 525 5.40 -26.55 9.46
N GLU A 526 4.67 -27.53 8.91
CA GLU A 526 5.37 -28.45 8.01
C GLU A 526 5.91 -27.54 6.92
N LEU A 527 7.24 -27.34 6.90
CA LEU A 527 7.92 -26.65 5.80
C LEU A 527 7.28 -27.16 4.51
N PRO A 528 6.98 -26.30 3.52
CA PRO A 528 6.52 -26.77 2.22
C PRO A 528 7.70 -27.48 1.54
N LEU A 529 7.99 -28.69 2.01
CA LEU A 529 8.86 -29.69 1.45
C LEU A 529 7.92 -30.86 1.19
N GLU A 530 7.38 -30.84 -0.02
CA GLU A 530 6.69 -31.97 -0.64
C GLU A 530 5.39 -32.42 0.04
N LYS A 531 4.25 -31.81 -0.36
CA LYS A 531 3.00 -32.49 -0.75
C LYS A 531 1.86 -31.49 -0.97
N THR A 532 1.92 -30.78 -2.09
CA THR A 532 0.72 -30.26 -2.77
C THR A 532 0.33 -31.18 -3.92
N ASN A 533 0.32 -32.50 -3.68
CA ASN A 533 -0.30 -33.42 -4.62
C ASN A 533 -1.83 -33.33 -4.44
N ASN A 534 -2.49 -32.74 -5.45
CA ASN A 534 -3.94 -32.70 -5.71
C ASN A 534 -4.68 -31.36 -5.53
N ILE A 535 -3.98 -30.23 -5.65
CA ILE A 535 -4.61 -29.00 -6.16
C ILE A 535 -4.01 -28.80 -7.55
N LEU A 536 -4.81 -28.55 -8.59
CA LEU A 536 -4.30 -28.24 -9.93
C LEU A 536 -3.31 -27.08 -9.84
N ILE A 537 -2.00 -27.37 -9.84
CA ILE A 537 -0.96 -26.34 -9.77
C ILE A 537 -0.73 -25.82 -11.17
N GLN A 538 -0.90 -24.52 -11.32
CA GLN A 538 -0.44 -23.76 -12.46
C GLN A 538 0.91 -23.16 -12.07
N ASP A 539 2.02 -23.82 -12.41
CA ASP A 539 3.36 -23.27 -12.12
C ASP A 539 3.65 -22.17 -13.15
N THR A 540 3.73 -20.92 -12.70
CA THR A 540 4.03 -19.82 -13.62
C THR A 540 5.53 -19.73 -13.85
N ILE A 541 6.00 -20.32 -14.95
CA ILE A 541 7.41 -20.32 -15.37
C ILE A 541 7.93 -18.90 -15.61
N LEU A 542 7.10 -18.05 -16.25
CA LEU A 542 7.44 -16.66 -16.53
C LEU A 542 6.17 -15.83 -16.62
N SER A 543 6.12 -14.70 -15.92
CA SER A 543 5.12 -13.67 -16.12
C SER A 543 5.82 -12.33 -16.30
N LYS A 544 5.62 -11.68 -17.45
CA LYS A 544 6.34 -10.46 -17.82
C LYS A 544 5.44 -9.46 -18.52
N LYS A 545 5.57 -8.19 -18.13
CA LYS A 545 5.00 -7.05 -18.87
C LYS A 545 6.12 -6.35 -19.64
N ILE A 546 5.91 -6.15 -20.94
CA ILE A 546 6.85 -5.48 -21.85
C ILE A 546 6.19 -4.19 -22.32
N TYR A 547 6.81 -3.06 -22.02
CA TYR A 547 6.26 -1.73 -22.34
C TYR A 547 6.87 -1.16 -23.61
N PHE A 548 6.10 -0.34 -24.31
CA PHE A 548 6.45 0.25 -25.60
C PHE A 548 6.20 1.75 -25.61
N ASN A 549 6.99 2.50 -26.38
CA ASN A 549 6.69 3.89 -26.68
C ASN A 549 5.48 4.02 -27.64
N SER A 550 5.07 5.27 -27.90
CA SER A 550 4.00 5.55 -28.87
C SER A 550 4.41 5.03 -30.25
N ASP A 551 3.52 4.31 -30.92
CA ASP A 551 3.73 3.70 -32.26
C ASP A 551 4.89 2.69 -32.36
N GLU A 552 5.58 2.39 -31.26
CA GLU A 552 6.64 1.37 -31.21
C GLU A 552 6.03 -0.02 -31.09
N PHE A 553 6.59 -0.98 -31.82
CA PHE A 553 6.16 -2.38 -31.81
C PHE A 553 7.30 -3.39 -31.83
N SER A 554 8.54 -2.97 -32.05
CA SER A 554 9.71 -3.85 -32.05
C SER A 554 10.27 -4.06 -30.64
N CYS A 555 10.74 -5.27 -30.39
CA CYS A 555 11.21 -5.76 -29.10
C CYS A 555 12.35 -6.75 -29.37
N GLU A 556 13.59 -6.25 -29.43
CA GLU A 556 14.77 -7.05 -29.82
C GLU A 556 15.49 -7.69 -28.62
N ASN A 557 15.31 -7.17 -27.41
CA ASN A 557 15.93 -7.69 -26.19
C ASN A 557 15.02 -7.50 -24.97
N CYS A 558 13.82 -8.08 -25.03
CA CYS A 558 12.86 -7.92 -23.95
C CYS A 558 13.08 -8.88 -22.78
N PHE A 559 14.05 -9.79 -22.89
CA PHE A 559 14.43 -10.71 -21.84
C PHE A 559 15.83 -10.40 -21.30
N ASN A 560 15.96 -10.30 -19.98
CA ASN A 560 17.26 -10.19 -19.30
C ASN A 560 17.98 -11.56 -19.29
N GLN A 561 19.23 -11.60 -18.82
CA GLN A 561 20.02 -12.84 -18.83
C GLN A 561 19.38 -13.98 -18.01
N GLN A 562 18.80 -13.68 -16.84
CA GLN A 562 18.16 -14.70 -16.00
C GLN A 562 16.90 -15.27 -16.67
N GLU A 563 16.07 -14.41 -17.26
CA GLU A 563 14.87 -14.81 -18.00
C GLU A 563 15.24 -15.64 -19.23
N LYS A 564 16.30 -15.27 -19.95
CA LYS A 564 16.83 -16.07 -21.07
C LYS A 564 17.21 -17.48 -20.61
N LEU A 565 17.90 -17.61 -19.48
CA LEU A 565 18.25 -18.92 -18.91
C LEU A 565 17.01 -19.73 -18.51
N LYS A 566 16.01 -19.10 -17.89
CA LYS A 566 14.73 -19.75 -17.53
C LYS A 566 13.99 -20.26 -18.78
N LEU A 567 13.89 -19.43 -19.81
CA LEU A 567 13.25 -19.77 -21.08
C LEU A 567 14.00 -20.87 -21.84
N GLN A 568 15.33 -20.88 -21.79
CA GLN A 568 16.14 -21.94 -22.38
C GLN A 568 15.98 -23.27 -21.64
N LYS A 569 15.90 -23.24 -20.30
CA LYS A 569 15.61 -24.43 -19.49
C LYS A 569 14.21 -24.97 -19.80
N PHE A 570 13.21 -24.09 -19.81
CA PHE A 570 11.84 -24.40 -20.22
C PHE A 570 11.78 -25.02 -21.62
N ALA A 571 12.49 -24.46 -22.59
CA ALA A 571 12.53 -24.99 -23.95
C ALA A 571 13.12 -26.41 -24.01
N LYS A 572 14.16 -26.69 -23.22
CA LYS A 572 14.71 -28.05 -23.10
C LYS A 572 13.68 -29.01 -22.53
N GLU A 573 12.97 -28.63 -21.47
CA GLU A 573 11.90 -29.46 -20.88
C GLU A 573 10.78 -29.73 -21.88
N VAL A 574 10.35 -28.74 -22.66
CA VAL A 574 9.36 -28.93 -23.74
C VAL A 574 9.82 -29.96 -24.78
N ILE A 575 11.10 -29.92 -25.16
CA ILE A 575 11.70 -30.84 -26.15
C ILE A 575 11.87 -32.25 -25.57
N GLU A 576 12.31 -32.36 -24.31
CA GLU A 576 12.63 -33.63 -23.64
C GLU A 576 11.38 -34.35 -23.13
N ASP A 577 10.41 -33.65 -22.52
CA ASP A 577 9.23 -34.23 -21.86
C ASP A 577 8.06 -34.54 -22.81
N LYS A 578 8.13 -34.12 -24.09
CA LYS A 578 7.02 -34.25 -25.07
C LYS A 578 5.67 -33.71 -24.59
N LYS A 579 5.65 -32.73 -23.68
CA LYS A 579 4.42 -32.07 -23.21
C LYS A 579 3.86 -31.15 -24.30
N GLU A 580 2.53 -31.09 -24.41
CA GLU A 580 1.86 -30.24 -25.40
C GLU A 580 2.03 -28.74 -25.04
N VAL A 581 2.27 -27.87 -26.03
CA VAL A 581 2.34 -26.42 -25.80
C VAL A 581 1.10 -25.75 -26.39
N ASN A 582 0.25 -25.27 -25.50
CA ASN A 582 -0.94 -24.49 -25.80
C ASN A 582 -0.57 -23.00 -25.93
N LEU A 583 -0.58 -22.48 -27.14
CA LEU A 583 -0.26 -21.08 -27.41
C LEU A 583 -1.54 -20.24 -27.61
N SER A 584 -1.70 -19.22 -26.77
CA SER A 584 -2.79 -18.24 -26.84
C SER A 584 -2.24 -16.84 -27.13
N LEU A 585 -2.48 -16.34 -28.34
CA LEU A 585 -2.04 -15.02 -28.78
C LEU A 585 -3.26 -14.11 -28.98
N THR A 586 -3.30 -12.98 -28.27
CA THR A 586 -4.42 -12.04 -28.37
C THR A 586 -3.91 -10.61 -28.58
N ALA A 587 -4.38 -9.97 -29.64
CA ALA A 587 -4.23 -8.54 -29.87
C ALA A 587 -5.48 -7.80 -29.36
N ALA A 588 -5.43 -7.31 -28.13
CA ALA A 588 -6.57 -6.70 -27.44
C ALA A 588 -6.87 -5.26 -27.91
N SER A 589 -6.01 -4.66 -28.75
CA SER A 589 -6.12 -3.25 -29.18
C SER A 589 -6.03 -2.29 -27.98
N ILE A 590 -6.92 -1.28 -27.89
CA ILE A 590 -6.93 -0.29 -26.82
C ILE A 590 -7.27 -0.95 -25.48
N ASP A 591 -6.48 -0.69 -24.44
CA ASP A 591 -6.73 -1.17 -23.09
C ASP A 591 -7.95 -0.51 -22.44
N THR A 592 -9.13 -1.13 -22.56
CA THR A 592 -10.39 -0.60 -22.03
C THR A 592 -10.45 -0.60 -20.49
N LEU A 593 -9.61 -1.37 -19.80
CA LEU A 593 -9.56 -1.39 -18.33
C LEU A 593 -8.88 -0.14 -17.76
N ASN A 594 -7.95 0.46 -18.52
CA ASN A 594 -7.27 1.70 -18.15
C ASN A 594 -7.82 2.93 -18.88
N HIS A 595 -8.83 2.77 -19.74
CA HIS A 595 -9.47 3.84 -20.51
C HIS A 595 -11.00 3.79 -20.35
N SER A 596 -11.52 4.44 -19.32
CA SER A 596 -12.97 4.48 -19.03
C SER A 596 -13.78 5.31 -20.04
N ASN A 597 -13.15 6.23 -20.77
CA ASN A 597 -13.76 6.97 -21.87
C ASN A 597 -12.76 7.22 -23.01
N ILE A 598 -12.76 6.32 -24.00
CA ILE A 598 -11.85 6.34 -25.15
C ILE A 598 -11.92 7.65 -25.94
N ALA A 599 -13.10 8.28 -26.05
CA ALA A 599 -13.27 9.53 -26.81
C ALA A 599 -12.58 10.72 -26.11
N GLN A 600 -12.74 10.83 -24.80
CA GLN A 600 -12.10 11.87 -24.00
C GLN A 600 -10.58 11.65 -23.90
N ASP A 601 -10.14 10.39 -23.75
CA ASP A 601 -8.72 10.06 -23.75
C ASP A 601 -8.03 10.35 -25.08
N LYS A 602 -8.72 10.17 -26.21
CA LYS A 602 -8.22 10.60 -27.53
C LYS A 602 -7.99 12.10 -27.61
N VAL A 603 -8.90 12.91 -27.08
CA VAL A 603 -8.76 14.38 -27.06
C VAL A 603 -7.58 14.78 -26.16
N ASN A 604 -7.48 14.17 -24.98
CA ASN A 604 -6.39 14.44 -24.06
C ASN A 604 -5.03 14.05 -24.66
N TYR A 605 -4.96 12.91 -25.35
CA TYR A 605 -3.75 12.41 -26.01
C TYR A 605 -3.25 13.35 -27.12
N GLN A 606 -4.15 13.99 -27.87
CA GLN A 606 -3.78 14.93 -28.92
C GLN A 606 -3.02 16.16 -28.40
N SER A 607 -3.23 16.52 -27.13
CA SER A 607 -2.58 17.68 -26.50
C SER A 607 -1.14 17.41 -26.04
N LYS A 608 -0.79 16.16 -25.69
CA LYS A 608 0.55 15.73 -25.26
C LYS A 608 0.78 14.26 -25.61
N LYS A 609 1.39 14.01 -26.78
CA LYS A 609 1.89 12.67 -27.13
C LYS A 609 2.99 12.31 -26.14
N GLU A 610 2.88 11.16 -25.46
CA GLU A 610 3.86 10.65 -24.47
C GLU A 610 3.73 11.18 -23.03
N LEU A 611 2.51 11.21 -22.49
CA LEU A 611 2.36 11.25 -21.03
C LEU A 611 2.70 9.90 -20.40
N ASP A 612 3.51 9.90 -19.33
CA ASP A 612 3.86 8.71 -18.53
C ASP A 612 2.62 7.93 -18.06
N ARG A 613 1.50 8.63 -17.83
CA ARG A 613 0.24 7.99 -17.43
C ARG A 613 -0.28 6.95 -18.43
N TYR A 614 0.12 7.03 -19.71
CA TYR A 614 -0.33 6.10 -20.76
C TYR A 614 0.65 4.97 -21.03
N ILE A 615 1.85 4.98 -20.42
CA ILE A 615 2.84 3.92 -20.62
C ILE A 615 2.28 2.55 -20.23
N ASN A 616 1.48 2.51 -19.17
CA ASN A 616 0.86 1.28 -18.68
C ASN A 616 -0.10 0.64 -19.70
N SER A 617 -0.79 1.43 -20.52
CA SER A 617 -1.67 0.93 -21.58
C SER A 617 -0.90 0.41 -22.81
N ARG A 618 0.39 0.76 -22.96
CA ARG A 618 1.24 0.38 -24.10
C ARG A 618 2.09 -0.84 -23.78
N ARG A 619 1.45 -1.97 -23.50
CA ARG A 619 2.16 -3.16 -23.03
C ARG A 619 1.81 -4.43 -23.78
N VAL A 620 2.69 -5.41 -23.69
CA VAL A 620 2.41 -6.82 -23.95
C VAL A 620 2.58 -7.58 -22.64
N GLU A 621 1.61 -8.41 -22.30
CA GLU A 621 1.64 -9.32 -21.16
C GLU A 621 1.97 -10.72 -21.69
N LEU A 622 3.07 -11.29 -21.23
CA LEU A 622 3.49 -12.66 -21.49
C LEU A 622 3.34 -13.46 -20.20
N THR A 623 2.68 -14.62 -20.28
CA THR A 623 2.59 -15.58 -19.18
C THR A 623 2.84 -16.98 -19.70
N ILE A 624 3.75 -17.71 -19.09
CA ILE A 624 4.03 -19.12 -19.37
C ILE A 624 3.69 -19.90 -18.11
N VAL A 625 2.79 -20.87 -18.25
CA VAL A 625 2.28 -21.67 -17.14
C VAL A 625 2.45 -23.15 -17.45
N ALA A 626 3.09 -23.90 -16.56
CA ALA A 626 3.06 -25.36 -16.60
C ALA A 626 1.75 -25.88 -16.01
N GLN A 627 1.17 -26.86 -16.69
CA GLN A 627 0.04 -27.65 -16.25
C GLN A 627 0.43 -29.13 -16.33
N ASN A 628 -0.30 -30.01 -15.65
CA ASN A 628 0.06 -31.43 -15.48
C ASN A 628 0.50 -32.17 -16.77
N GLN A 629 -0.03 -31.81 -17.95
CA GLN A 629 0.29 -32.47 -19.24
C GLN A 629 0.62 -31.48 -20.37
N SER A 630 0.63 -30.18 -20.10
CA SER A 630 0.83 -29.17 -21.13
C SER A 630 1.40 -27.88 -20.56
N TYR A 631 2.03 -27.07 -21.41
CA TYR A 631 2.41 -25.71 -21.10
C TYR A 631 1.48 -24.74 -21.80
N THR A 632 0.97 -23.74 -21.08
CA THR A 632 0.19 -22.66 -21.69
C THR A 632 1.04 -21.41 -21.80
N ILE A 633 1.28 -20.95 -23.02
CA ILE A 633 1.93 -19.66 -23.31
C ILE A 633 0.83 -18.68 -23.71
N THR A 634 0.64 -17.62 -22.94
CA THR A 634 -0.32 -16.54 -23.23
C THR A 634 0.43 -15.26 -23.53
N ILE A 635 0.16 -14.64 -24.69
CA ILE A 635 0.69 -13.32 -25.07
C ILE A 635 -0.49 -12.40 -25.40
N LYS A 636 -0.65 -11.33 -24.63
CA LYS A 636 -1.71 -10.33 -24.80
C LYS A 636 -1.13 -8.95 -25.07
N GLY A 637 -1.43 -8.37 -26.23
CA GLY A 637 -0.94 -7.04 -26.61
C GLY A 637 -1.98 -5.95 -26.44
N PHE A 638 -1.55 -4.81 -25.93
CA PHE A 638 -2.37 -3.63 -25.66
C PHE A 638 -1.76 -2.37 -26.28
N THR A 639 -2.62 -1.40 -26.56
CA THR A 639 -2.27 -0.04 -26.99
C THR A 639 -2.97 0.99 -26.11
N ASP A 640 -2.47 2.22 -26.13
CA ASP A 640 -3.20 3.34 -25.57
C ASP A 640 -4.35 3.79 -26.50
N ALA A 641 -5.11 4.79 -26.05
CA ALA A 641 -6.18 5.40 -26.83
C ALA A 641 -5.69 6.29 -27.99
N GLY A 642 -4.39 6.58 -28.09
CA GLY A 642 -3.81 7.42 -29.12
C GLY A 642 -3.98 6.80 -30.51
N ASN A 643 -4.20 7.63 -31.54
CA ASN A 643 -4.27 7.13 -32.90
C ASN A 643 -2.86 6.81 -33.41
N THR A 644 -2.58 5.53 -33.67
CA THR A 644 -1.31 5.12 -34.27
C THR A 644 -1.24 5.40 -35.77
N LYS A 645 -0.03 5.71 -36.26
CA LYS A 645 0.28 5.92 -37.67
C LYS A 645 1.05 4.77 -38.32
N LEU A 646 1.68 3.90 -37.53
CA LEU A 646 2.50 2.78 -38.00
C LEU A 646 3.53 3.18 -39.08
N SER A 647 4.17 4.34 -38.94
CA SER A 647 5.04 4.92 -39.98
C SER A 647 6.33 4.12 -40.25
N LYS A 648 6.69 3.19 -39.37
CA LYS A 648 7.88 2.31 -39.48
C LYS A 648 7.58 0.97 -40.17
N VAL A 649 6.34 0.73 -40.60
CA VAL A 649 5.94 -0.53 -41.25
C VAL A 649 6.28 -0.48 -42.75
N ASN A 650 6.96 -1.51 -43.26
CA ASN A 650 7.32 -1.61 -44.68
C ASN A 650 6.10 -1.89 -45.59
N SER A 651 6.24 -1.73 -46.91
CA SER A 651 5.13 -1.82 -47.87
C SER A 651 4.47 -3.21 -47.94
N GLU A 652 5.23 -4.29 -47.77
CA GLU A 652 4.71 -5.67 -47.77
C GLU A 652 3.87 -5.92 -46.52
N LEU A 653 4.40 -5.61 -45.32
CA LEU A 653 3.70 -5.78 -44.05
C LEU A 653 2.49 -4.83 -43.95
N TRP A 654 2.60 -3.62 -44.49
CA TRP A 654 1.50 -2.66 -44.57
C TRP A 654 0.30 -3.21 -45.35
N SER A 655 0.56 -3.96 -46.42
CA SER A 655 -0.50 -4.56 -47.24
C SER A 655 -1.37 -5.55 -46.44
N VAL A 656 -0.79 -6.18 -45.42
CA VAL A 656 -1.46 -7.14 -44.52
C VAL A 656 -2.14 -6.43 -43.34
N VAL A 657 -1.41 -5.57 -42.62
CA VAL A 657 -1.92 -5.02 -41.35
C VAL A 657 -2.99 -3.93 -41.54
N LYS A 658 -3.05 -3.28 -42.72
CA LYS A 658 -4.08 -2.26 -43.01
C LYS A 658 -5.51 -2.81 -42.96
N GLU A 659 -5.69 -4.12 -43.16
CA GLU A 659 -7.00 -4.80 -43.11
C GLU A 659 -7.55 -4.96 -41.69
N TYR A 660 -6.72 -4.70 -40.67
CA TYR A 660 -7.04 -4.75 -39.25
C TYR A 660 -7.29 -3.35 -38.67
N ARG A 661 -7.63 -2.38 -39.53
CA ARG A 661 -8.08 -1.07 -39.10
C ARG A 661 -9.52 -1.14 -38.58
N ASN A 662 -9.74 -0.61 -37.39
CA ASN A 662 -11.08 -0.40 -36.83
C ASN A 662 -11.51 1.08 -37.03
N LYS A 663 -12.78 1.33 -37.33
CA LYS A 663 -13.28 2.70 -37.58
C LYS A 663 -13.14 3.60 -36.34
N GLU A 664 -13.40 3.06 -35.15
CA GLU A 664 -13.35 3.78 -33.88
C GLU A 664 -11.94 3.83 -33.30
N GLN A 665 -11.19 2.73 -33.41
CA GLN A 665 -9.86 2.58 -32.79
C GLN A 665 -8.69 2.83 -33.77
N SER A 666 -8.96 3.24 -35.01
CA SER A 666 -7.94 3.44 -36.05
C SER A 666 -7.08 2.18 -36.27
N LEU A 667 -5.76 2.33 -36.38
CA LEU A 667 -4.78 1.27 -36.60
C LEU A 667 -4.29 0.61 -35.29
N ASN A 668 -4.91 0.90 -34.14
CA ASN A 668 -4.51 0.33 -32.87
C ASN A 668 -4.62 -1.21 -32.80
N PRO A 669 -5.62 -1.86 -33.41
CA PRO A 669 -5.61 -3.33 -33.49
C PRO A 669 -4.39 -3.84 -34.28
N ALA A 670 -4.02 -3.17 -35.37
CA ALA A 670 -2.82 -3.50 -36.15
C ALA A 670 -1.52 -3.31 -35.34
N LEU A 671 -1.40 -2.23 -34.56
CA LEU A 671 -0.25 -2.02 -33.67
C LEU A 671 -0.15 -3.10 -32.59
N SER A 672 -1.28 -3.48 -31.98
CA SER A 672 -1.35 -4.56 -31.00
C SER A 672 -0.89 -5.91 -31.59
N ILE A 673 -1.32 -6.24 -32.82
CA ILE A 673 -0.85 -7.42 -33.57
C ILE A 673 0.66 -7.43 -33.72
N LEU A 674 1.25 -6.30 -34.15
CA LEU A 674 2.70 -6.20 -34.37
C LEU A 674 3.50 -6.36 -33.08
N ARG A 675 3.02 -5.82 -31.96
CA ARG A 675 3.64 -5.98 -30.65
C ARG A 675 3.63 -7.43 -30.18
N VAL A 676 2.48 -8.11 -30.29
CA VAL A 676 2.36 -9.55 -29.97
C VAL A 676 3.33 -10.35 -30.82
N LYS A 677 3.40 -10.08 -32.13
CA LYS A 677 4.35 -10.76 -33.02
C LYS A 677 5.80 -10.49 -32.63
N SER A 678 6.18 -9.25 -32.31
CA SER A 678 7.56 -8.96 -31.95
C SER A 678 7.99 -9.66 -30.66
N VAL A 679 7.13 -9.70 -29.65
CA VAL A 679 7.41 -10.43 -28.40
C VAL A 679 7.51 -11.93 -28.65
N LEU A 680 6.60 -12.49 -29.46
CA LEU A 680 6.65 -13.89 -29.87
C LEU A 680 7.96 -14.21 -30.59
N SER A 681 8.39 -13.40 -31.56
CA SER A 681 9.65 -13.62 -32.28
C SER A 681 10.87 -13.58 -31.35
N ASN A 682 10.88 -12.68 -30.35
CA ASN A 682 11.96 -12.63 -29.36
C ASN A 682 11.94 -13.87 -28.45
N LEU A 683 10.75 -14.35 -28.08
CA LEU A 683 10.57 -15.58 -27.31
C LEU A 683 11.04 -16.81 -28.09
N GLU A 684 10.64 -16.93 -29.36
CA GLU A 684 11.08 -18.00 -30.29
C GLU A 684 12.61 -18.02 -30.41
N SER A 685 13.22 -16.84 -30.58
CA SER A 685 14.68 -16.68 -30.67
C SER A 685 15.41 -17.12 -29.39
N VAL A 686 14.87 -16.81 -28.21
CA VAL A 686 15.46 -17.19 -26.92
C VAL A 686 15.28 -18.68 -26.62
N MET A 687 14.11 -19.24 -26.93
CA MET A 687 13.78 -20.64 -26.67
C MET A 687 14.38 -21.59 -27.71
N GLY A 688 14.61 -21.14 -28.94
CA GLY A 688 14.96 -22.01 -30.06
C GLY A 688 13.79 -22.90 -30.52
N ILE A 689 12.54 -22.46 -30.31
CA ILE A 689 11.31 -23.16 -30.72
C ILE A 689 10.52 -22.22 -31.63
N GLU A 690 10.04 -22.72 -32.77
CA GLU A 690 9.20 -21.95 -33.72
C GLU A 690 7.72 -22.31 -33.58
N PHE A 691 6.85 -21.30 -33.55
CA PHE A 691 5.39 -21.46 -33.52
C PHE A 691 4.76 -21.08 -34.86
N SER A 692 5.19 -21.75 -35.92
CA SER A 692 4.86 -21.39 -37.31
C SER A 692 3.36 -21.42 -37.62
N GLU A 693 2.57 -22.27 -36.96
CA GLU A 693 1.13 -22.38 -37.20
C GLU A 693 0.26 -21.46 -36.31
N ALA A 694 0.89 -20.66 -35.45
CA ALA A 694 0.20 -19.84 -34.47
C ALA A 694 -0.71 -18.78 -35.13
N LYS A 695 -1.81 -18.47 -34.45
CA LYS A 695 -2.77 -17.45 -34.85
C LYS A 695 -2.95 -16.42 -33.76
N ILE A 696 -2.94 -15.15 -34.13
CA ILE A 696 -3.23 -14.03 -33.23
C ILE A 696 -4.71 -13.71 -33.35
N GLN A 697 -5.44 -13.84 -32.24
CA GLN A 697 -6.85 -13.46 -32.14
C GLN A 697 -6.96 -11.94 -32.01
N VAL A 698 -7.90 -11.34 -32.73
CA VAL A 698 -8.18 -9.89 -32.71
C VAL A 698 -9.66 -9.70 -32.33
N PRO A 699 -10.01 -9.81 -31.03
CA PRO A 699 -11.41 -9.94 -30.60
C PRO A 699 -12.32 -8.80 -31.05
N ILE A 700 -11.80 -7.56 -31.04
CA ILE A 700 -12.56 -6.36 -31.44
C ILE A 700 -12.98 -6.37 -32.92
N LEU A 701 -12.31 -7.15 -33.75
CA LEU A 701 -12.65 -7.33 -35.16
C LEU A 701 -13.30 -8.68 -35.45
N GLN A 702 -13.37 -9.57 -34.46
CA GLN A 702 -13.76 -10.98 -34.65
C GLN A 702 -12.98 -11.65 -35.78
N LYS A 703 -11.67 -11.33 -35.86
CA LYS A 703 -10.74 -11.84 -36.88
C LYS A 703 -9.56 -12.53 -36.21
N GLU A 704 -8.87 -13.36 -36.97
CA GLU A 704 -7.59 -13.96 -36.63
C GLU A 704 -6.58 -13.73 -37.77
N ILE A 705 -5.30 -13.61 -37.41
CA ILE A 705 -4.19 -13.52 -38.37
C ILE A 705 -3.18 -14.64 -38.11
N LYS A 706 -2.73 -15.32 -39.17
CA LYS A 706 -1.67 -16.32 -39.04
C LYS A 706 -0.32 -15.62 -38.86
N VAL A 707 0.49 -16.07 -37.91
CA VAL A 707 1.81 -15.50 -37.63
C VAL A 707 2.72 -15.48 -38.87
N GLN A 708 2.64 -16.50 -39.73
CA GLN A 708 3.37 -16.55 -41.02
C GLN A 708 3.04 -15.42 -42.00
N GLN A 709 1.85 -14.83 -41.90
CA GLN A 709 1.47 -13.70 -42.77
C GLN A 709 2.18 -12.40 -42.36
N LEU A 710 2.80 -12.38 -41.18
CA LEU A 710 3.55 -11.26 -40.60
C LEU A 710 5.07 -11.53 -40.72
N LYS A 711 5.59 -11.58 -41.97
CA LYS A 711 7.02 -11.78 -42.25
C LYS A 711 7.91 -10.73 -41.58
N GLU A 712 9.20 -11.06 -41.41
CA GLU A 712 10.22 -10.38 -40.59
C GLU A 712 10.00 -8.87 -40.42
N ILE A 713 9.68 -8.49 -39.18
CA ILE A 713 9.93 -7.15 -38.66
C ILE A 713 11.45 -7.06 -38.47
N LYS A 714 12.16 -6.50 -39.47
CA LYS A 714 13.55 -6.11 -39.30
C LYS A 714 13.66 -4.75 -38.64
#